data_AF-A0A355U5C9-F1
#
_entry.id   AF-A0A355U5C9-F1
#
_cell.length_a   1.000
_cell.length_b   1.000
_cell.length_c   1.000
_cell.angle_alpha   90.00
_cell.angle_beta   90.00
_cell.angle_gamma   90.00
#
_symmetry.space_group_name_H-M   'P 1'
#
loop_
_entity.id
_entity.type
_entity.pdbx_description
1 polymer ?
#
loop_
_entity_poly.entity_id
_entity_poly.type
_entity_poly.pdbx_seq_one_letter_code
_entity_poly.pdbx_strand_id
1 'polypeptide(L)'
;MKKIYFFLRGVLLIIGCILLIGGCKEETIAEARYLTVSSPSGESVTVSGEGGTFEISVQTNLQWTVKAESDGSVVKWITFSQSSGIGDGTVTATVLKGTYDSRIAVVSVMSKDEQLVHSFNVKQESSGEAPEAEGYAIPAYSIFQNIDDRDVTLGIANAEVNGGTCKFEGGATITMSGAASEVTFVSTNYYQVNAQFTGWGAEDAKDIVVKVPVKEDLSGDLRMFWGWTSSVASSWKVYAGIDGENWTDTGTTMGFTKSARFNRTIFFSVPGTVPAGGSLYLRLVPETTLSAGDNVQFCTGFFLTRSKPDEVTPPSGDKILYYCDFNNVTTGCPYNMPLGYLRSSSEAFDASAFGYDGISKSGTVVGEWGSVRIGSGSGEAALVFPPLSEEKLGNGTADVKVSFKAVLYQSADYLNDKEGKASCNIAVSIAEGEGTVENGEITDLSNWTDFEERSVVIKGANKDTRIRIGISGGSGDRRFYLDDVVVEAISDITIPSETNKTLTEILSGEDGTISESVKTTVTVLSDPNGANLPVNAVIVTDGTSYAALNFSSATSLTSGTKVTLSLKGAVLDKKASSLSVSPEMISEKEDGISPAPKTVTVAQLPSLEYHFVEVKNIQAAESFVGKTFSGEVLMENAEKETFGMNIYPSASFAGGVIPEYSGSVKGIVIGGKLCPRTAEDINLVLDRMGSGEVKLFKPVFCTYEFTDGSTTPQIKNATISGQTVSFTNGGSIERVGGSEGEMAFAQGKASTPYNVYLYSTGWNVDGTYWQLSCPATEEISGKVAVTFSLNSSVKEVQQVWNIFWSNDGESWNPTEYTWNKANNTDALATEAKNTFTAQNTTSNGITRTEFTVPSGKKIAAGKNLYIKIVPTKTLTGAATKVQLGFGFYVAPGDILNMDKPANAVIFNNFSECTAGTDYMLGPEVRYFGNVTTPAYSKEGWTVVSGFSRTGYAMFGGAKTGDHGITTPEIGTLGGKSEVTVSFKCCLYMPSSYVGAKDDICVKVATGEGTVGELVWDSAPESDYYGWHTATVKVSGVSSATRIFIGAGAGKAEGDRRFFLDDIVVK
;
A
#
# COMPACT_ATOMS: atom_id res chain seq x y z
N MET A 1 -5.97 -81.05 -15.28
CA MET A 1 -6.59 -82.23 -14.65
C MET A 1 -6.41 -82.13 -13.14
N LYS A 2 -7.54 -82.16 -12.41
CA LYS A 2 -7.77 -82.72 -11.07
C LYS A 2 -6.61 -82.65 -10.05
N LYS A 3 -6.70 -81.81 -8.99
CA LYS A 3 -7.39 -82.16 -7.72
C LYS A 3 -7.36 -83.66 -7.45
N ILE A 4 -6.56 -84.15 -6.52
CA ILE A 4 -6.80 -85.38 -5.73
C ILE A 4 -5.62 -85.49 -4.74
N TYR A 5 -5.72 -85.67 -3.43
CA TYR A 5 -6.79 -85.99 -2.48
C TYR A 5 -6.31 -85.45 -1.13
N PHE A 6 -7.01 -84.49 -0.54
CA PHE A 6 -7.68 -84.66 0.75
C PHE A 6 -7.26 -85.91 1.54
N PHE A 7 -6.61 -85.66 2.67
CA PHE A 7 -6.96 -86.22 3.98
C PHE A 7 -7.45 -87.68 3.93
N LEU A 8 -6.61 -88.63 4.33
CA LEU A 8 -6.97 -89.56 5.40
C LEU A 8 -5.80 -90.50 5.73
N ARG A 9 -5.39 -90.42 7.00
CA ARG A 9 -5.11 -91.56 7.89
C ARG A 9 -3.90 -92.46 7.60
N GLY A 10 -3.07 -92.56 8.63
CA GLY A 10 -2.45 -93.83 9.01
C GLY A 10 -0.93 -93.85 8.96
N VAL A 11 -0.32 -93.28 10.01
CA VAL A 11 0.77 -93.89 10.80
C VAL A 11 1.74 -94.84 10.05
N LEU A 12 3.00 -94.38 9.93
CA LEU A 12 4.28 -95.12 9.91
C LEU A 12 4.48 -96.29 8.92
N LEU A 13 5.44 -96.15 8.00
CA LEU A 13 6.32 -97.22 7.49
C LEU A 13 7.46 -96.59 6.64
N ILE A 14 8.46 -95.91 7.22
CA ILE A 14 9.77 -96.45 7.63
C ILE A 14 10.21 -97.75 6.93
N ILE A 15 11.22 -97.55 6.07
CA ILE A 15 12.40 -98.40 5.81
C ILE A 15 12.17 -99.74 5.10
N GLY A 16 12.96 -99.90 4.04
CA GLY A 16 13.58 -101.19 3.74
C GLY A 16 13.46 -101.57 2.29
N CYS A 17 14.50 -101.27 1.51
CA CYS A 17 15.13 -102.18 0.56
C CYS A 17 15.93 -101.35 -0.44
N ILE A 18 17.04 -100.85 0.09
CA ILE A 18 18.24 -100.55 -0.66
C ILE A 18 18.81 -101.89 -1.20
N LEU A 19 19.43 -101.79 -2.39
CA LEU A 19 20.41 -102.69 -3.01
C LEU A 19 19.89 -103.88 -3.83
N LEU A 20 20.10 -103.84 -5.15
CA LEU A 20 21.32 -104.41 -5.75
C LEU A 20 21.37 -104.25 -7.29
N ILE A 21 22.63 -104.18 -7.76
CA ILE A 21 23.15 -104.49 -9.10
C ILE A 21 23.26 -103.33 -10.11
N GLY A 22 24.50 -103.01 -10.45
CA GLY A 22 24.89 -102.27 -11.63
C GLY A 22 25.61 -103.15 -12.66
N GLY A 23 26.17 -102.49 -13.69
CA GLY A 23 27.26 -103.01 -14.51
C GLY A 23 27.04 -102.89 -16.02
N CYS A 24 27.77 -101.96 -16.66
CA CYS A 24 28.71 -102.16 -17.79
C CYS A 24 29.04 -100.81 -18.45
N LYS A 25 30.36 -100.53 -18.57
CA LYS A 25 30.96 -99.34 -19.19
C LYS A 25 31.42 -99.69 -20.61
N GLU A 26 30.99 -98.91 -21.60
CA GLU A 26 31.63 -98.80 -22.91
C GLU A 26 32.69 -97.68 -22.86
N GLU A 27 33.89 -97.96 -23.36
CA GLU A 27 34.94 -96.98 -23.60
C GLU A 27 34.71 -96.34 -24.98
N THR A 28 33.97 -95.24 -25.01
CA THR A 28 34.07 -94.26 -26.09
C THR A 28 35.38 -93.50 -25.92
N ILE A 29 36.22 -93.48 -26.96
CA ILE A 29 37.36 -92.57 -27.05
C ILE A 29 36.78 -91.16 -26.99
N ALA A 30 36.87 -90.51 -25.83
CA ALA A 30 36.31 -89.19 -25.60
C ALA A 30 37.08 -88.18 -26.46
N GLU A 31 36.36 -87.39 -27.26
CA GLU A 31 36.96 -86.20 -27.88
C GLU A 31 37.64 -85.36 -26.79
N ALA A 32 38.86 -84.90 -27.07
CA ALA A 32 39.61 -84.10 -26.11
C ALA A 32 38.75 -82.90 -25.69
N ARG A 33 38.49 -82.78 -24.38
CA ARG A 33 37.69 -81.70 -23.82
C ARG A 33 38.50 -80.41 -23.92
N TYR A 34 37.90 -79.35 -24.46
CA TYR A 34 38.55 -78.06 -24.54
C TYR A 34 37.57 -76.94 -24.21
N LEU A 35 38.11 -75.86 -23.63
CA LEU A 35 37.42 -74.60 -23.39
C LEU A 35 38.40 -73.49 -23.73
N THR A 36 38.15 -72.82 -24.85
CA THR A 36 38.95 -71.67 -25.30
C THR A 36 38.04 -70.46 -25.27
N VAL A 37 38.49 -69.39 -24.63
CA VAL A 37 37.74 -68.14 -24.54
C VAL A 37 38.59 -67.05 -25.17
N SER A 38 38.05 -66.35 -26.16
CA SER A 38 38.66 -65.16 -26.72
C SER A 38 37.89 -63.93 -26.27
N SER A 39 38.58 -63.08 -25.52
CA SER A 39 38.20 -61.68 -25.32
C SER A 39 38.89 -60.81 -26.39
N PRO A 40 38.47 -59.56 -26.62
CA PRO A 40 39.07 -58.69 -27.63
C PRO A 40 40.58 -58.41 -27.45
N SER A 41 41.17 -58.71 -26.28
CA SER A 41 42.55 -58.35 -25.92
C SER A 41 43.33 -59.39 -25.08
N GLY A 42 42.91 -60.67 -25.09
CA GLY A 42 43.71 -61.79 -24.56
C GLY A 42 43.64 -61.99 -23.04
N GLU A 43 44.33 -61.16 -22.24
CA GLU A 43 44.47 -61.38 -20.77
C GLU A 43 43.76 -60.32 -19.90
N SER A 44 43.41 -59.17 -20.45
CA SER A 44 42.58 -58.17 -19.77
C SER A 44 41.82 -57.29 -20.75
N VAL A 45 40.59 -56.93 -20.42
CA VAL A 45 39.76 -55.98 -21.16
C VAL A 45 39.69 -54.68 -20.35
N THR A 46 40.07 -53.57 -20.99
CA THR A 46 39.93 -52.24 -20.40
C THR A 46 38.67 -51.58 -20.93
N VAL A 47 37.82 -51.09 -20.03
CA VAL A 47 36.61 -50.33 -20.37
C VAL A 47 36.72 -48.95 -19.76
N SER A 48 36.30 -47.91 -20.50
CA SER A 48 36.35 -46.54 -20.01
C SER A 48 35.46 -46.36 -18.77
N GLY A 49 35.72 -45.29 -18.01
CA GLY A 49 34.92 -44.95 -16.84
C GLY A 49 33.46 -44.59 -17.16
N GLU A 50 33.09 -44.31 -18.41
CA GLU A 50 31.68 -44.16 -18.83
C GLU A 50 30.94 -45.52 -18.96
N GLY A 51 31.66 -46.63 -18.84
CA GLY A 51 31.12 -47.96 -19.10
C GLY A 51 31.11 -48.31 -20.58
N GLY A 52 30.60 -49.49 -20.91
CA GLY A 52 30.56 -49.97 -22.29
C GLY A 52 30.30 -51.47 -22.38
N THR A 53 30.21 -51.96 -23.61
CA THR A 53 29.95 -53.38 -23.89
C THR A 53 31.10 -54.00 -24.66
N PHE A 54 31.42 -55.26 -24.36
CA PHE A 54 32.34 -56.06 -25.16
C PHE A 54 31.86 -57.51 -25.27
N GLU A 55 32.30 -58.21 -26.30
CA GLU A 55 31.91 -59.60 -26.53
C GLU A 55 32.95 -60.59 -26.03
N ILE A 56 32.48 -61.71 -25.49
CA ILE A 56 33.26 -62.85 -25.05
C ILE A 56 32.87 -64.01 -25.95
N SER A 57 33.80 -64.47 -26.78
CA SER A 57 33.60 -65.64 -27.63
C SER A 57 34.09 -66.89 -26.92
N VAL A 58 33.20 -67.86 -26.72
CA VAL A 58 33.49 -69.14 -26.07
C VAL A 58 33.48 -70.21 -27.16
N GLN A 59 34.59 -70.94 -27.30
CA GLN A 59 34.73 -72.10 -28.18
C GLN A 59 34.99 -73.34 -27.33
N THR A 60 34.06 -74.29 -27.35
CA THR A 60 34.11 -75.48 -26.50
C THR A 60 33.15 -76.55 -26.98
N ASN A 61 33.47 -77.81 -26.72
CA ASN A 61 32.53 -78.93 -26.85
C ASN A 61 31.75 -79.22 -25.55
N LEU A 62 31.75 -78.31 -24.57
CA LEU A 62 31.19 -78.50 -23.21
C LEU A 62 30.03 -77.55 -22.88
N GLN A 63 29.33 -77.82 -21.77
CA GLN A 63 28.47 -76.82 -21.11
C GLN A 63 29.32 -75.91 -20.23
N TRP A 64 29.01 -74.62 -20.20
CA TRP A 64 29.79 -73.61 -19.50
C TRP A 64 28.93 -72.56 -18.79
N THR A 65 29.53 -71.86 -17.83
CA THR A 65 28.96 -70.72 -17.08
C THR A 65 29.92 -69.55 -17.04
N VAL A 66 29.42 -68.33 -16.92
CA VAL A 66 30.24 -67.11 -16.80
C VAL A 66 29.82 -66.25 -15.60
N LYS A 67 30.79 -65.72 -14.86
CA LYS A 67 30.59 -64.80 -13.73
C LYS A 67 31.72 -63.78 -13.64
N ALA A 68 31.47 -62.67 -12.95
CA ALA A 68 32.45 -61.64 -12.65
C ALA A 68 32.58 -61.48 -11.13
N GLU A 69 33.81 -61.46 -10.61
CA GLU A 69 34.08 -61.40 -9.17
C GLU A 69 35.19 -60.39 -8.86
N SER A 70 35.10 -59.72 -7.71
CA SER A 70 36.14 -58.85 -7.16
C SER A 70 36.11 -58.99 -5.63
N ASP A 71 37.29 -59.09 -5.02
CA ASP A 71 37.47 -59.32 -3.58
C ASP A 71 36.59 -60.44 -2.99
N GLY A 72 36.45 -61.54 -3.75
CA GLY A 72 35.70 -62.73 -3.33
C GLY A 72 34.18 -62.62 -3.40
N SER A 73 33.65 -61.52 -3.94
CA SER A 73 32.21 -61.31 -4.13
C SER A 73 31.87 -61.12 -5.61
N VAL A 74 30.69 -61.58 -6.03
CA VAL A 74 30.19 -61.37 -7.39
C VAL A 74 29.99 -59.87 -7.61
N VAL A 75 30.68 -59.31 -8.60
CA VAL A 75 30.52 -57.89 -8.92
C VAL A 75 29.24 -57.68 -9.70
N LYS A 76 28.47 -56.68 -9.27
CA LYS A 76 27.19 -56.34 -9.90
C LYS A 76 27.32 -55.30 -11.01
N TRP A 77 28.49 -54.68 -11.16
CA TRP A 77 28.76 -53.66 -12.18
C TRP A 77 29.22 -54.23 -13.53
N ILE A 78 29.37 -55.56 -13.63
CA ILE A 78 29.52 -56.28 -14.90
C ILE A 78 28.36 -57.25 -15.02
N THR A 79 27.65 -57.19 -16.14
CA THR A 79 26.52 -58.07 -16.44
C THR A 79 26.78 -58.81 -17.74
N PHE A 80 26.12 -59.96 -17.92
CA PHE A 80 26.29 -60.82 -19.09
C PHE A 80 24.93 -61.07 -19.75
N SER A 81 24.89 -61.04 -21.07
CA SER A 81 23.67 -61.34 -21.83
C SER A 81 23.12 -62.75 -21.56
N GLN A 82 23.99 -63.65 -21.14
CA GLN A 82 23.65 -64.99 -20.65
C GLN A 82 24.72 -65.48 -19.68
N SER A 83 24.33 -66.20 -18.64
CA SER A 83 25.23 -66.72 -17.59
C SER A 83 25.66 -68.17 -17.80
N SER A 84 25.11 -68.86 -18.80
CA SER A 84 25.49 -70.23 -19.16
C SER A 84 25.18 -70.58 -20.62
N GLY A 85 25.90 -71.55 -21.20
CA GLY A 85 25.70 -72.04 -22.56
C GLY A 85 26.15 -73.48 -22.79
N ILE A 86 25.92 -74.01 -24.00
CA ILE A 86 26.34 -75.35 -24.44
C ILE A 86 27.02 -75.22 -25.80
N GLY A 87 28.22 -75.77 -25.94
CA GLY A 87 28.98 -75.64 -27.18
C GLY A 87 29.54 -74.24 -27.38
N ASP A 88 29.93 -73.91 -28.61
CA ASP A 88 30.39 -72.58 -28.97
C ASP A 88 29.29 -71.51 -28.78
N GLY A 89 29.65 -70.31 -28.36
CA GLY A 89 28.71 -69.21 -28.19
C GLY A 89 29.36 -67.86 -27.93
N THR A 90 28.58 -66.79 -28.06
CA THR A 90 29.01 -65.41 -27.77
C THR A 90 28.22 -64.86 -26.59
N VAL A 91 28.92 -64.26 -25.63
CA VAL A 91 28.33 -63.56 -24.48
C VAL A 91 28.69 -62.09 -24.56
N THR A 92 27.71 -61.21 -24.55
CA THR A 92 27.96 -59.77 -24.45
C THR A 92 28.09 -59.42 -22.97
N ALA A 93 29.26 -58.96 -22.56
CA ALA A 93 29.50 -58.40 -21.23
C ALA A 93 29.23 -56.89 -21.28
N THR A 94 28.35 -56.41 -20.41
CA THR A 94 28.04 -55.00 -20.24
C THR A 94 28.66 -54.51 -18.94
N VAL A 95 29.59 -53.58 -19.04
CA VAL A 95 30.23 -52.91 -17.93
C VAL A 95 29.52 -51.60 -17.70
N LEU A 96 28.92 -51.44 -16.52
CA LEU A 96 28.21 -50.24 -16.13
C LEU A 96 29.19 -49.08 -15.92
N LYS A 97 28.70 -47.84 -16.01
CA LYS A 97 29.50 -46.64 -15.71
C LYS A 97 30.26 -46.78 -14.39
N GLY A 98 31.53 -46.41 -14.43
CA GLY A 98 32.51 -46.53 -13.36
C GLY A 98 32.29 -45.52 -12.25
N THR A 99 32.87 -45.83 -11.09
CA THR A 99 33.09 -44.87 -10.00
C THR A 99 34.26 -43.94 -10.36
N TYR A 100 34.47 -42.88 -9.56
CA TYR A 100 35.65 -42.04 -9.71
C TYR A 100 36.96 -42.86 -9.67
N ASP A 101 37.08 -43.82 -8.76
CA ASP A 101 38.25 -44.69 -8.71
C ASP A 101 38.16 -45.82 -9.74
N SER A 102 39.30 -46.17 -10.33
CA SER A 102 39.41 -47.35 -11.19
C SER A 102 39.10 -48.62 -10.39
N ARG A 103 38.30 -49.52 -10.96
CA ARG A 103 37.92 -50.78 -10.32
C ARG A 103 38.20 -51.97 -11.23
N ILE A 104 38.51 -53.12 -10.63
CA ILE A 104 38.92 -54.33 -11.34
C ILE A 104 38.05 -55.50 -10.89
N ALA A 105 37.60 -56.31 -11.84
CA ALA A 105 36.98 -57.60 -11.58
C ALA A 105 37.59 -58.69 -12.45
N VAL A 106 37.57 -59.92 -11.96
CA VAL A 106 37.96 -61.13 -12.68
C VAL A 106 36.71 -61.73 -13.29
N VAL A 107 36.67 -61.84 -14.62
CA VAL A 107 35.63 -62.58 -15.32
C VAL A 107 36.11 -64.00 -15.56
N SER A 108 35.35 -64.98 -15.10
CA SER A 108 35.66 -66.40 -15.23
C SER A 108 34.59 -67.14 -16.02
N VAL A 109 35.00 -67.79 -17.10
CA VAL A 109 34.19 -68.75 -17.85
C VAL A 109 34.65 -70.16 -17.47
N MET A 110 33.72 -70.97 -17.00
CA MET A 110 34.01 -72.28 -16.41
C MET A 110 33.19 -73.36 -17.09
N SER A 111 33.77 -74.54 -17.33
CA SER A 111 32.98 -75.71 -17.67
C SER A 111 32.05 -76.04 -16.50
N LYS A 112 30.86 -76.56 -16.77
CA LYS A 112 29.83 -76.81 -15.73
C LYS A 112 30.26 -77.79 -14.64
N ASP A 113 31.23 -78.65 -14.94
CA ASP A 113 31.86 -79.57 -13.98
C ASP A 113 33.11 -78.98 -13.31
N GLU A 114 33.39 -77.69 -13.57
CA GLU A 114 34.43 -76.85 -12.97
C GLU A 114 35.88 -77.34 -13.19
N GLN A 115 36.06 -78.32 -14.08
CA GLN A 115 37.37 -78.92 -14.39
C GLN A 115 38.22 -78.03 -15.29
N LEU A 116 37.59 -77.16 -16.10
CA LEU A 116 38.26 -76.21 -16.98
C LEU A 116 37.75 -74.80 -16.69
N VAL A 117 38.67 -73.87 -16.43
CA VAL A 117 38.37 -72.47 -16.14
C VAL A 117 39.28 -71.58 -16.97
N HIS A 118 38.70 -70.57 -17.60
CA HIS A 118 39.43 -69.49 -18.23
C HIS A 118 39.01 -68.16 -17.61
N SER A 119 39.99 -67.37 -17.18
CA SER A 119 39.76 -66.11 -16.46
C SER A 119 40.57 -64.98 -17.08
N PHE A 120 39.96 -63.80 -17.15
CA PHE A 120 40.64 -62.58 -17.56
C PHE A 120 40.13 -61.39 -16.75
N ASN A 121 40.93 -60.34 -16.65
CA ASN A 121 40.56 -59.16 -15.87
C ASN A 121 39.74 -58.18 -16.71
N VAL A 122 38.68 -57.63 -16.15
CA VAL A 122 38.02 -56.43 -16.64
C VAL A 122 38.45 -55.28 -15.75
N LYS A 123 39.23 -54.37 -16.33
CA LYS A 123 39.66 -53.14 -15.66
C LYS A 123 38.79 -52.01 -16.17
N GLN A 124 37.99 -51.43 -15.29
CA GLN A 124 37.30 -50.21 -15.59
C GLN A 124 38.17 -49.03 -15.17
N GLU A 125 38.49 -48.17 -16.13
CA GLU A 125 39.23 -46.94 -15.88
C GLU A 125 38.39 -45.99 -15.00
N SER A 126 39.06 -45.08 -14.31
CA SER A 126 38.40 -43.96 -13.63
C SER A 126 37.51 -43.21 -14.62
N SER A 127 36.34 -42.74 -14.18
CA SER A 127 35.51 -41.79 -14.96
C SER A 127 36.15 -40.40 -15.14
N GLY A 128 37.35 -40.18 -14.58
CA GLY A 128 38.23 -39.07 -14.94
C GLY A 128 38.30 -37.93 -13.94
N GLU A 129 37.20 -37.46 -13.36
CA GLU A 129 37.23 -36.40 -12.36
C GLU A 129 36.34 -36.77 -11.17
N ALA A 130 36.86 -36.59 -9.96
CA ALA A 130 36.02 -36.63 -8.77
C ALA A 130 35.13 -35.41 -8.94
N PRO A 131 33.83 -35.46 -8.62
CA PRO A 131 33.11 -34.21 -8.49
C PRO A 131 33.92 -33.37 -7.49
N GLU A 132 34.50 -32.26 -7.97
CA GLU A 132 34.99 -31.23 -7.06
C GLU A 132 33.78 -30.95 -6.17
N ALA A 133 33.91 -31.25 -4.88
CA ALA A 133 32.81 -31.15 -3.95
C ALA A 133 32.53 -29.67 -3.69
N GLU A 134 32.00 -28.99 -4.69
CA GLU A 134 31.56 -27.61 -4.61
C GLU A 134 30.27 -27.51 -3.79
N GLY A 135 29.71 -28.61 -3.28
CA GLY A 135 28.46 -28.64 -2.50
C GLY A 135 27.21 -28.47 -3.37
N TYR A 136 26.03 -28.62 -2.76
CA TYR A 136 24.76 -28.41 -3.48
C TYR A 136 24.44 -26.92 -3.61
N ALA A 137 23.94 -26.50 -4.78
CA ALA A 137 23.26 -25.21 -4.94
C ALA A 137 21.84 -25.29 -4.36
N ILE A 138 21.27 -24.16 -3.93
CA ILE A 138 19.87 -24.09 -3.52
C ILE A 138 19.00 -23.83 -4.77
N PRO A 139 17.88 -24.56 -4.99
CA PRO A 139 17.37 -25.67 -4.18
C PRO A 139 18.25 -26.94 -4.27
N ALA A 140 18.59 -27.52 -3.11
CA ALA A 140 19.51 -28.65 -3.00
C ALA A 140 18.75 -29.96 -2.82
N TYR A 141 19.07 -31.00 -3.60
CA TYR A 141 18.38 -32.28 -3.44
C TYR A 141 19.15 -33.50 -3.89
N SER A 142 18.81 -34.63 -3.27
CA SER A 142 19.29 -35.94 -3.66
C SER A 142 18.20 -36.97 -3.40
N ILE A 143 17.83 -37.72 -4.44
CA ILE A 143 16.82 -38.79 -4.39
C ILE A 143 17.55 -40.11 -4.62
N PHE A 144 17.18 -41.18 -3.90
CA PHE A 144 17.72 -42.52 -4.14
C PHE A 144 17.40 -43.01 -5.57
N GLN A 145 18.44 -43.35 -6.34
CA GLN A 145 18.33 -43.87 -7.70
C GLN A 145 18.61 -45.37 -7.69
N ASN A 146 17.71 -46.21 -8.21
CA ASN A 146 17.99 -47.65 -8.31
C ASN A 146 19.07 -47.94 -9.37
N ILE A 147 19.88 -48.99 -9.17
CA ILE A 147 20.82 -49.48 -10.19
C ILE A 147 20.09 -50.14 -11.37
N ASP A 148 19.03 -50.91 -11.09
CA ASP A 148 18.13 -51.46 -12.09
C ASP A 148 16.70 -51.48 -11.51
N ASP A 149 15.76 -50.98 -12.30
CA ASP A 149 14.36 -50.88 -11.93
C ASP A 149 13.60 -52.21 -12.01
N ARG A 150 14.17 -53.22 -12.68
CA ARG A 150 13.62 -54.59 -12.76
C ARG A 150 14.21 -55.51 -11.69
N ASP A 151 15.37 -55.16 -11.13
CA ASP A 151 16.04 -55.94 -10.08
C ASP A 151 16.56 -55.04 -8.94
N VAL A 152 15.65 -54.79 -7.99
CA VAL A 152 15.91 -54.03 -6.76
C VAL A 152 16.99 -54.63 -5.86
N THR A 153 17.46 -55.85 -6.12
CA THR A 153 18.57 -56.45 -5.37
C THR A 153 19.94 -55.93 -5.80
N LEU A 154 20.00 -55.19 -6.91
CA LEU A 154 21.25 -54.59 -7.39
C LEU A 154 21.70 -53.39 -6.55
N GLY A 155 20.78 -52.69 -5.87
CA GLY A 155 21.08 -51.60 -4.92
C GLY A 155 20.78 -50.21 -5.47
N ILE A 156 21.38 -49.19 -4.84
CA ILE A 156 21.22 -47.77 -5.18
C ILE A 156 22.46 -47.28 -5.96
N ALA A 157 22.25 -46.57 -7.06
CA ALA A 157 23.27 -46.11 -7.99
C ALA A 157 24.03 -44.89 -7.46
N ASN A 158 23.33 -43.99 -6.78
CA ASN A 158 23.88 -42.70 -6.33
C ASN A 158 24.12 -42.61 -4.82
N ALA A 159 24.06 -43.75 -4.11
CA ALA A 159 24.37 -43.83 -2.70
C ALA A 159 25.00 -45.16 -2.31
N GLU A 160 25.90 -45.13 -1.34
CA GLU A 160 26.54 -46.30 -0.74
C GLU A 160 26.29 -46.35 0.77
N VAL A 161 26.43 -47.54 1.35
CA VAL A 161 26.34 -47.73 2.79
C VAL A 161 27.70 -48.12 3.35
N ASN A 162 28.10 -47.48 4.44
CA ASN A 162 29.28 -47.79 5.22
C ASN A 162 28.93 -47.76 6.72
N GLY A 163 28.71 -48.95 7.29
CA GLY A 163 28.27 -49.11 8.68
C GLY A 163 26.95 -48.39 8.97
N GLY A 164 26.94 -47.53 9.99
CA GLY A 164 25.81 -46.68 10.38
C GLY A 164 25.51 -45.50 9.45
N THR A 165 26.21 -45.36 8.31
CA THR A 165 26.10 -44.19 7.43
C THR A 165 25.72 -44.57 6.00
N CYS A 166 24.72 -43.88 5.46
CA CYS A 166 24.42 -43.81 4.03
C CYS A 166 25.08 -42.55 3.44
N LYS A 167 25.87 -42.70 2.37
CA LYS A 167 26.58 -41.60 1.70
C LYS A 167 26.08 -41.44 0.27
N PHE A 168 25.82 -40.20 -0.14
CA PHE A 168 25.43 -39.87 -1.52
C PHE A 168 26.65 -39.42 -2.32
N GLU A 169 26.61 -39.61 -3.64
CA GLU A 169 27.69 -39.18 -4.57
C GLU A 169 27.99 -37.67 -4.49
N GLY A 170 27.02 -36.83 -4.11
CA GLY A 170 27.19 -35.38 -3.90
C GLY A 170 27.73 -34.97 -2.52
N GLY A 171 28.21 -35.92 -1.72
CA GLY A 171 28.87 -35.66 -0.43
C GLY A 171 27.92 -35.48 0.78
N ALA A 172 26.60 -35.52 0.56
CA ALA A 172 25.63 -35.59 1.64
C ALA A 172 25.67 -36.96 2.35
N THR A 173 25.37 -36.98 3.64
CA THR A 173 25.32 -38.22 4.42
C THR A 173 24.11 -38.27 5.34
N ILE A 174 23.61 -39.47 5.59
CA ILE A 174 22.63 -39.77 6.64
C ILE A 174 23.27 -40.80 7.56
N THR A 175 23.56 -40.40 8.79
CA THR A 175 24.30 -41.21 9.76
C THR A 175 23.45 -41.46 10.98
N MET A 176 23.30 -42.71 11.40
CA MET A 176 22.77 -43.04 12.71
C MET A 176 23.92 -43.12 13.71
N SER A 177 23.78 -42.42 14.85
CA SER A 177 24.77 -42.49 15.92
C SER A 177 24.81 -43.87 16.58
N GLY A 178 25.92 -44.17 17.26
CA GLY A 178 26.15 -45.41 18.00
C GLY A 178 26.98 -46.44 17.23
N ALA A 179 27.80 -47.20 17.95
CA ALA A 179 28.69 -48.21 17.38
C ALA A 179 27.94 -49.46 16.89
N ALA A 180 26.73 -49.69 17.38
CA ALA A 180 25.85 -50.79 16.97
C ALA A 180 24.89 -50.41 15.83
N SER A 181 25.01 -49.21 15.25
CA SER A 181 24.13 -48.76 14.18
C SER A 181 24.46 -49.46 12.86
N GLU A 182 23.43 -49.98 12.20
CA GLU A 182 23.54 -50.65 10.91
C GLU A 182 22.57 -50.03 9.93
N VAL A 183 23.09 -49.70 8.74
CA VAL A 183 22.28 -49.31 7.59
C VAL A 183 22.33 -50.41 6.55
N THR A 184 21.20 -50.69 5.91
CA THR A 184 21.14 -51.59 4.75
C THR A 184 20.16 -51.07 3.72
N PHE A 185 20.39 -51.41 2.46
CA PHE A 185 19.42 -51.15 1.41
C PHE A 185 18.40 -52.30 1.37
N VAL A 186 17.12 -51.96 1.53
CA VAL A 186 16.02 -52.95 1.54
C VAL A 186 14.96 -52.60 0.51
N SER A 187 14.40 -53.62 -0.14
CA SER A 187 13.29 -53.45 -1.06
C SER A 187 11.94 -53.60 -0.36
N THR A 188 10.95 -52.83 -0.80
CA THR A 188 9.54 -53.04 -0.41
C THR A 188 8.66 -53.19 -1.67
N ASN A 189 7.39 -53.60 -1.52
CA ASN A 189 6.47 -54.09 -2.58
C ASN A 189 6.19 -53.22 -3.84
N TYR A 190 6.99 -52.20 -4.19
CA TYR A 190 6.71 -51.25 -5.28
C TYR A 190 7.98 -50.71 -5.99
N TYR A 191 8.96 -51.57 -6.29
CA TYR A 191 10.21 -51.21 -7.01
C TYR A 191 11.07 -50.11 -6.34
N GLN A 192 10.91 -49.88 -5.02
CA GLN A 192 11.69 -48.88 -4.25
C GLN A 192 12.71 -49.56 -3.34
N VAL A 193 13.95 -49.09 -3.38
CA VAL A 193 15.03 -49.45 -2.46
C VAL A 193 15.20 -48.34 -1.42
N ASN A 194 15.08 -48.69 -0.14
CA ASN A 194 15.15 -47.75 0.99
C ASN A 194 16.45 -47.94 1.78
N ALA A 195 16.99 -46.87 2.36
CA ALA A 195 18.03 -46.97 3.39
C ALA A 195 17.37 -47.27 4.75
N GLN A 196 17.49 -48.50 5.23
CA GLN A 196 16.94 -48.97 6.50
C GLN A 196 17.98 -48.89 7.61
N PHE A 197 17.66 -48.15 8.67
CA PHE A 197 18.47 -47.93 9.87
C PHE A 197 17.97 -48.82 11.01
N THR A 198 18.86 -49.64 11.55
CA THR A 198 18.62 -50.63 12.62
C THR A 198 19.70 -50.55 13.70
N GLY A 199 19.56 -51.32 14.78
CA GLY A 199 20.48 -51.26 15.93
C GLY A 199 20.08 -50.24 17.00
N TRP A 200 18.81 -49.82 16.99
CA TRP A 200 18.23 -48.92 17.98
C TRP A 200 18.28 -49.53 19.40
N GLY A 201 18.22 -48.72 20.46
CA GLY A 201 18.20 -49.21 21.84
C GLY A 201 19.57 -49.63 22.43
N ALA A 202 20.64 -49.55 21.64
CA ALA A 202 22.00 -49.44 22.21
C ALA A 202 22.15 -48.08 22.93
N GLU A 203 22.95 -48.03 24.00
CA GLU A 203 23.09 -46.81 24.82
C GLU A 203 23.57 -45.60 24.01
N ASP A 204 24.33 -45.82 22.94
CA ASP A 204 24.94 -44.81 22.08
C ASP A 204 24.17 -44.53 20.78
N ALA A 205 23.12 -45.32 20.47
CA ALA A 205 22.26 -45.15 19.30
C ALA A 205 21.08 -44.21 19.57
N LYS A 206 21.34 -42.89 19.49
CA LYS A 206 20.42 -41.86 20.01
C LYS A 206 19.79 -40.96 18.98
N ASP A 207 20.34 -40.87 17.77
CA ASP A 207 19.90 -39.89 16.77
C ASP A 207 20.29 -40.26 15.35
N ILE A 208 19.71 -39.53 14.39
CA ILE A 208 20.16 -39.49 13.00
C ILE A 208 20.70 -38.09 12.72
N VAL A 209 21.88 -38.02 12.10
CA VAL A 209 22.50 -36.80 11.62
C VAL A 209 22.50 -36.80 10.10
N VAL A 210 21.87 -35.79 9.52
CA VAL A 210 21.90 -35.49 8.08
C VAL A 210 22.90 -34.37 7.84
N LYS A 211 23.87 -34.61 6.96
CA LYS A 211 24.86 -33.61 6.51
C LYS A 211 24.57 -33.27 5.06
N VAL A 212 24.44 -31.97 4.75
CA VAL A 212 24.23 -31.45 3.39
C VAL A 212 25.31 -30.42 3.06
N PRO A 213 26.27 -30.71 2.16
CA PRO A 213 27.27 -29.74 1.72
C PRO A 213 26.61 -28.64 0.85
N VAL A 214 27.07 -27.40 0.95
CA VAL A 214 26.44 -26.24 0.26
C VAL A 214 27.46 -25.46 -0.57
N LYS A 215 27.05 -24.99 -1.75
CA LYS A 215 27.91 -24.28 -2.71
C LYS A 215 28.00 -22.78 -2.51
N GLU A 216 26.95 -22.21 -1.92
CA GLU A 216 26.83 -20.80 -1.61
C GLU A 216 26.60 -20.61 -0.11
N ASP A 217 26.81 -19.38 0.38
CA ASP A 217 26.51 -19.02 1.76
C ASP A 217 25.02 -19.26 2.04
N LEU A 218 24.73 -20.08 3.05
CA LEU A 218 23.37 -20.48 3.41
C LEU A 218 23.00 -19.92 4.78
N SER A 219 21.93 -19.13 4.85
CA SER A 219 21.40 -18.57 6.09
C SER A 219 19.89 -18.36 6.02
N GLY A 220 19.27 -18.06 7.16
CA GLY A 220 17.85 -17.73 7.25
C GLY A 220 16.94 -18.95 7.36
N ASP A 221 15.67 -18.76 7.00
CA ASP A 221 14.63 -19.77 7.13
C ASP A 221 14.66 -20.73 5.94
N LEU A 222 14.72 -22.02 6.24
CA LEU A 222 14.79 -23.11 5.27
C LEU A 222 13.61 -24.06 5.43
N ARG A 223 13.39 -24.80 4.35
CA ARG A 223 12.40 -25.84 4.24
C ARG A 223 13.08 -27.10 3.75
N MET A 224 12.93 -28.21 4.48
CA MET A 224 13.42 -29.52 4.04
C MET A 224 12.26 -30.50 3.87
N PHE A 225 12.34 -31.29 2.81
CA PHE A 225 11.45 -32.39 2.49
C PHE A 225 12.24 -33.70 2.48
N TRP A 226 11.60 -34.76 2.97
CA TRP A 226 12.12 -36.13 2.89
C TRP A 226 10.96 -37.12 2.97
N GLY A 227 11.20 -38.35 2.56
CA GLY A 227 10.26 -39.46 2.71
C GLY A 227 10.87 -40.56 3.57
N TRP A 228 10.03 -41.11 4.45
CA TRP A 228 10.45 -42.11 5.41
C TRP A 228 9.32 -43.09 5.73
N THR A 229 9.66 -44.24 6.30
CA THR A 229 8.72 -45.17 6.94
C THR A 229 9.36 -45.79 8.18
N SER A 230 8.54 -46.24 9.12
CA SER A 230 9.04 -46.94 10.31
C SER A 230 8.09 -48.03 10.78
N SER A 231 8.69 -49.03 11.42
CA SER A 231 7.99 -50.08 12.16
C SER A 231 7.26 -49.59 13.42
N VAL A 232 7.55 -48.36 13.88
CA VAL A 232 6.97 -47.76 15.10
C VAL A 232 6.47 -46.34 14.87
N ALA A 233 5.51 -45.92 15.69
CA ALA A 233 5.11 -44.51 15.78
C ALA A 233 5.96 -43.83 16.85
N SER A 234 6.47 -42.64 16.55
CA SER A 234 7.33 -41.86 17.44
C SER A 234 7.23 -40.37 17.11
N SER A 235 7.86 -39.51 17.89
CA SER A 235 7.97 -38.07 17.66
C SER A 235 9.42 -37.66 17.92
N TRP A 236 10.04 -36.88 17.04
CA TRP A 236 11.48 -36.57 17.14
C TRP A 236 11.73 -35.07 17.05
N LYS A 237 12.62 -34.58 17.89
CA LYS A 237 13.07 -33.18 17.87
C LYS A 237 14.11 -32.96 16.80
N VAL A 238 14.05 -31.79 16.19
CA VAL A 238 14.98 -31.37 15.13
C VAL A 238 15.91 -30.29 15.65
N TYR A 239 17.22 -30.55 15.54
CA TYR A 239 18.27 -29.60 15.82
C TYR A 239 19.02 -29.26 14.54
N ALA A 240 19.46 -28.01 14.40
CA ALA A 240 20.27 -27.54 13.28
C ALA A 240 21.65 -27.09 13.76
N GLY A 241 22.67 -27.30 12.94
CA GLY A 241 24.06 -26.90 13.20
C GLY A 241 24.81 -26.58 11.91
N ILE A 242 25.89 -25.82 12.02
CA ILE A 242 26.71 -25.37 10.87
C ILE A 242 28.10 -26.01 10.85
N ASP A 243 28.48 -26.71 11.93
CA ASP A 243 29.79 -27.33 12.13
C ASP A 243 29.71 -28.83 12.50
N GLY A 244 28.51 -29.34 12.78
CA GLY A 244 28.28 -30.73 13.20
C GLY A 244 28.61 -31.00 14.68
N GLU A 245 29.01 -29.97 15.43
CA GLU A 245 29.37 -30.07 16.85
C GLU A 245 28.39 -29.29 17.73
N ASN A 246 28.02 -28.09 17.29
CA ASN A 246 27.11 -27.19 17.99
C ASN A 246 25.70 -27.27 17.40
N TRP A 247 24.73 -27.53 18.27
CA TRP A 247 23.35 -27.81 17.89
C TRP A 247 22.40 -26.78 18.50
N THR A 248 21.54 -26.22 17.67
CA THR A 248 20.46 -25.32 18.08
C THR A 248 19.12 -26.02 17.90
N ASP A 249 18.29 -26.01 18.94
CA ASP A 249 16.92 -26.52 18.86
C ASP A 249 16.11 -25.64 17.90
N THR A 250 15.52 -26.24 16.87
CA THR A 250 14.73 -25.50 15.88
C THR A 250 13.32 -25.21 16.38
N GLY A 251 12.89 -25.82 17.49
CA GLY A 251 11.50 -25.82 17.94
C GLY A 251 10.57 -26.71 17.12
N THR A 252 11.08 -27.33 16.05
CA THR A 252 10.31 -28.18 15.15
C THR A 252 10.37 -29.64 15.60
N THR A 253 9.22 -30.31 15.54
CA THR A 253 9.08 -31.73 15.88
C THR A 253 8.56 -32.52 14.68
N MET A 254 9.16 -33.68 14.42
CA MET A 254 8.79 -34.60 13.36
C MET A 254 7.95 -35.75 13.92
N GLY A 255 6.73 -35.92 13.40
CA GLY A 255 5.83 -37.00 13.79
C GLY A 255 5.92 -38.23 12.88
N PHE A 256 6.00 -39.41 13.49
CA PHE A 256 6.17 -40.70 12.84
C PHE A 256 4.94 -41.57 13.09
N THR A 257 4.32 -42.09 12.04
CA THR A 257 3.19 -43.03 12.13
C THR A 257 3.63 -44.40 11.62
N LYS A 258 3.31 -45.47 12.36
CA LYS A 258 3.69 -46.83 12.00
C LYS A 258 3.22 -47.20 10.59
N SER A 259 4.13 -47.69 9.77
CA SER A 259 3.88 -48.14 8.37
C SER A 259 3.36 -47.06 7.41
N ALA A 260 3.31 -45.80 7.83
CA ALA A 260 2.98 -44.69 6.95
C ALA A 260 4.15 -44.43 6.00
N ARG A 261 3.83 -44.07 4.75
CA ARG A 261 4.79 -43.75 3.70
C ARG A 261 4.43 -42.39 3.13
N PHE A 262 5.00 -41.32 3.65
CA PHE A 262 4.71 -39.97 3.17
C PHE A 262 5.97 -39.13 3.16
N ASN A 263 6.05 -38.26 2.15
CA ASN A 263 6.95 -37.12 2.23
C ASN A 263 6.49 -36.24 3.41
N ARG A 264 7.44 -35.67 4.15
CA ARG A 264 7.16 -34.74 5.26
C ARG A 264 7.95 -33.47 5.00
N THR A 265 7.44 -32.36 5.51
CA THR A 265 8.08 -31.06 5.43
C THR A 265 8.40 -30.60 6.84
N ILE A 266 9.60 -30.03 7.02
CA ILE A 266 9.90 -29.17 8.16
C ILE A 266 10.31 -27.79 7.68
N PHE A 267 10.01 -26.82 8.54
CA PHE A 267 10.50 -25.46 8.47
C PHE A 267 11.42 -25.25 9.66
N PHE A 268 12.59 -24.65 9.43
CA PHE A 268 13.55 -24.33 10.47
C PHE A 268 14.44 -23.18 10.04
N SER A 269 15.00 -22.46 11.00
CA SER A 269 15.99 -21.41 10.73
C SER A 269 17.40 -21.97 10.91
N VAL A 270 18.30 -21.59 10.01
CA VAL A 270 19.74 -21.86 10.21
C VAL A 270 20.22 -20.99 11.38
N PRO A 271 20.90 -21.55 12.40
CA PRO A 271 21.32 -20.80 13.58
C PRO A 271 22.45 -19.78 13.33
N GLY A 272 22.81 -19.53 12.07
CA GLY A 272 23.87 -18.65 11.61
C GLY A 272 23.98 -18.69 10.08
N THR A 273 25.20 -18.50 9.56
CA THR A 273 25.52 -18.65 8.13
C THR A 273 26.44 -19.85 7.95
N VAL A 274 26.02 -20.83 7.14
CA VAL A 274 26.92 -21.87 6.63
C VAL A 274 27.69 -21.25 5.45
N PRO A 275 29.02 -21.14 5.51
CA PRO A 275 29.79 -20.56 4.41
C PRO A 275 29.76 -21.46 3.18
N ALA A 276 29.94 -20.88 1.99
CA ALA A 276 30.18 -21.61 0.74
C ALA A 276 31.28 -22.68 0.91
N GLY A 277 31.01 -23.91 0.45
CA GLY A 277 31.87 -25.08 0.66
C GLY A 277 31.72 -25.73 2.05
N GLY A 278 30.91 -25.16 2.93
CA GLY A 278 30.57 -25.71 4.25
C GLY A 278 29.48 -26.79 4.19
N SER A 279 28.93 -27.17 5.34
CA SER A 279 27.82 -28.13 5.40
C SER A 279 26.79 -27.74 6.44
N LEU A 280 25.51 -27.84 6.07
CA LEU A 280 24.39 -27.80 7.01
C LEU A 280 24.23 -29.17 7.66
N TYR A 281 24.02 -29.17 8.97
CA TYR A 281 23.76 -30.38 9.74
C TYR A 281 22.38 -30.32 10.38
N LEU A 282 21.63 -31.42 10.25
CA LEU A 282 20.36 -31.63 10.95
C LEU A 282 20.46 -32.88 11.80
N ARG A 283 20.18 -32.74 13.10
CA ARG A 283 20.17 -33.84 14.06
C ARG A 283 18.74 -34.11 14.50
N LEU A 284 18.31 -35.34 14.26
CA LEU A 284 16.96 -35.83 14.51
C LEU A 284 17.01 -36.75 15.73
N VAL A 285 16.32 -36.37 16.80
CA VAL A 285 16.39 -37.07 18.09
C VAL A 285 15.01 -37.59 18.49
N PRO A 286 14.78 -38.91 18.58
CA PRO A 286 13.52 -39.46 19.07
C PRO A 286 13.24 -39.01 20.51
N GLU A 287 12.01 -38.54 20.75
CA GLU A 287 11.55 -38.15 22.09
C GLU A 287 11.36 -39.36 23.01
N THR A 288 11.22 -40.55 22.42
CA THR A 288 11.10 -41.83 23.14
C THR A 288 12.18 -42.79 22.67
N THR A 289 12.83 -43.50 23.60
CA THR A 289 13.83 -44.52 23.26
C THR A 289 13.23 -45.61 22.36
N LEU A 290 13.88 -45.86 21.22
CA LEU A 290 13.51 -46.92 20.29
C LEU A 290 14.16 -48.25 20.69
N SER A 291 13.50 -49.37 20.38
CA SER A 291 13.95 -50.72 20.71
C SER A 291 14.82 -51.30 19.59
N ALA A 292 15.69 -52.29 19.90
CA ALA A 292 16.58 -52.92 18.91
C ALA A 292 15.90 -53.59 17.71
N GLY A 293 14.64 -53.99 17.84
CA GLY A 293 13.84 -54.53 16.72
C GLY A 293 13.14 -53.46 15.87
N ASP A 294 13.18 -52.19 16.28
CA ASP A 294 12.59 -51.11 15.53
C ASP A 294 13.51 -50.73 14.35
N ASN A 295 12.91 -50.32 13.24
CA ASN A 295 13.64 -49.78 12.10
C ASN A 295 12.99 -48.47 11.60
N VAL A 296 13.85 -47.62 11.06
CA VAL A 296 13.50 -46.36 10.40
C VAL A 296 14.09 -46.40 9.02
N GLN A 297 13.31 -46.13 7.98
CA GLN A 297 13.72 -46.25 6.60
C GLN A 297 13.55 -44.90 5.90
N PHE A 298 14.56 -44.48 5.13
CA PHE A 298 14.46 -43.34 4.23
C PHE A 298 14.15 -43.84 2.83
N CYS A 299 13.08 -43.33 2.23
CA CYS A 299 12.49 -43.89 1.00
C CYS A 299 12.67 -43.00 -0.23
N THR A 300 12.92 -41.69 -0.06
CA THR A 300 12.89 -40.72 -1.18
C THR A 300 14.06 -39.73 -1.20
N GLY A 301 15.02 -39.87 -0.28
CA GLY A 301 16.14 -38.93 -0.13
C GLY A 301 15.76 -37.63 0.59
N PHE A 302 16.42 -36.51 0.27
CA PHE A 302 16.15 -35.18 0.83
C PHE A 302 16.08 -34.09 -0.25
N PHE A 303 15.35 -33.03 0.05
CA PHE A 303 15.24 -31.82 -0.75
C PHE A 303 15.19 -30.59 0.18
N LEU A 304 16.04 -29.59 -0.04
CA LEU A 304 16.26 -28.44 0.83
C LEU A 304 16.15 -27.14 0.02
N THR A 305 15.32 -26.22 0.48
CA THR A 305 15.12 -24.90 -0.12
C THR A 305 15.12 -23.82 0.93
N ARG A 306 15.18 -22.57 0.47
CA ARG A 306 14.73 -21.42 1.24
C ARG A 306 13.23 -21.59 1.54
N SER A 307 12.79 -21.20 2.74
CA SER A 307 11.38 -21.29 3.14
C SER A 307 10.51 -20.23 2.48
N LYS A 308 11.15 -19.19 1.94
CA LYS A 308 10.54 -18.20 1.06
C LYS A 308 11.14 -18.38 -0.33
N PRO A 309 10.35 -18.22 -1.41
CA PRO A 309 10.90 -18.15 -2.76
C PRO A 309 11.96 -17.04 -2.82
N ASP A 310 12.99 -17.26 -3.63
CA ASP A 310 13.87 -16.17 -4.00
C ASP A 310 13.05 -15.07 -4.70
N GLU A 311 13.43 -13.82 -4.50
CA GLU A 311 12.84 -12.72 -5.26
C GLU A 311 13.24 -12.86 -6.73
N VAL A 312 12.42 -13.59 -7.49
CA VAL A 312 12.52 -13.61 -8.95
C VAL A 312 12.05 -12.26 -9.43
N THR A 313 12.89 -11.56 -10.19
CA THR A 313 12.45 -10.34 -10.88
C THR A 313 11.43 -10.77 -11.94
N PRO A 314 10.14 -10.41 -11.81
CA PRO A 314 9.15 -10.80 -12.78
C PRO A 314 9.51 -10.22 -14.16
N PRO A 315 9.20 -10.91 -15.26
CA PRO A 315 9.34 -10.32 -16.58
C PRO A 315 8.56 -9.00 -16.63
N SER A 316 9.29 -7.92 -16.89
CA SER A 316 8.77 -6.56 -16.85
C SER A 316 8.89 -5.89 -18.22
N GLY A 317 7.90 -5.09 -18.57
CA GLY A 317 7.88 -4.32 -19.82
C GLY A 317 6.47 -4.13 -20.34
N ASP A 318 6.26 -3.11 -21.17
CA ASP A 318 4.95 -2.72 -21.68
C ASP A 318 4.27 -3.80 -22.54
N LYS A 319 5.07 -4.75 -23.05
CA LYS A 319 4.58 -5.89 -23.82
C LYS A 319 4.21 -7.12 -22.97
N ILE A 320 4.59 -7.20 -21.70
CA ILE A 320 4.24 -8.37 -20.86
C ILE A 320 2.83 -8.19 -20.31
N LEU A 321 1.87 -8.95 -20.82
CA LEU A 321 0.44 -8.81 -20.49
C LEU A 321 -0.01 -9.70 -19.35
N TYR A 322 0.72 -10.78 -19.09
CA TYR A 322 0.47 -11.69 -17.98
C TYR A 322 1.74 -12.48 -17.63
N TYR A 323 1.91 -12.79 -16.36
CA TYR A 323 2.96 -13.68 -15.85
C TYR A 323 2.44 -14.47 -14.66
N CYS A 324 2.69 -15.79 -14.64
CA CYS A 324 2.55 -16.62 -13.45
C CYS A 324 3.84 -17.40 -13.23
N ASP A 325 4.40 -17.15 -12.04
CA ASP A 325 5.51 -17.88 -11.47
C ASP A 325 4.96 -18.91 -10.48
N PHE A 326 5.09 -20.19 -10.81
CA PHE A 326 4.64 -21.24 -9.89
C PHE A 326 5.63 -21.43 -8.72
N ASN A 327 6.84 -20.85 -8.76
CA ASN A 327 7.75 -20.77 -7.61
C ASN A 327 7.12 -19.93 -6.50
N ASN A 328 6.54 -18.78 -6.87
CA ASN A 328 5.90 -17.85 -5.95
C ASN A 328 4.41 -17.62 -6.28
N VAL A 329 3.57 -18.50 -5.73
CA VAL A 329 2.13 -18.60 -6.00
C VAL A 329 1.30 -17.38 -5.56
N THR A 330 1.92 -16.37 -4.95
CA THR A 330 1.22 -15.21 -4.39
C THR A 330 0.71 -14.21 -5.44
N THR A 331 1.24 -14.22 -6.67
CA THR A 331 0.94 -13.17 -7.68
C THR A 331 0.61 -13.78 -9.05
N GLY A 332 -0.58 -13.49 -9.58
CA GLY A 332 -0.95 -13.80 -10.97
C GLY A 332 -1.46 -15.22 -11.24
N CYS A 333 -1.21 -16.21 -10.38
CA CYS A 333 -1.60 -17.59 -10.66
C CYS A 333 -3.10 -17.89 -10.44
N PRO A 334 -3.66 -18.96 -11.06
CA PRO A 334 -5.10 -19.24 -11.02
C PRO A 334 -5.65 -19.50 -9.61
N TYR A 335 -6.79 -18.89 -9.27
CA TYR A 335 -7.43 -19.00 -7.93
C TYR A 335 -7.89 -20.42 -7.54
N ASN A 336 -8.06 -21.32 -8.52
CA ASN A 336 -8.57 -22.68 -8.32
C ASN A 336 -7.50 -23.76 -8.54
N MET A 337 -6.23 -23.47 -8.23
CA MET A 337 -5.21 -24.51 -8.26
C MET A 337 -5.54 -25.58 -7.19
N PRO A 338 -5.72 -26.85 -7.56
CA PRO A 338 -5.83 -27.91 -6.56
C PRO A 338 -4.48 -27.98 -5.83
N LEU A 339 -4.44 -27.42 -4.62
CA LEU A 339 -3.23 -27.23 -3.80
C LEU A 339 -2.41 -28.52 -3.61
N GLY A 340 -3.03 -29.68 -3.79
CA GLY A 340 -2.32 -30.95 -3.76
C GLY A 340 -1.27 -31.09 -4.88
N TYR A 341 -1.49 -30.55 -6.06
CA TYR A 341 -0.66 -30.86 -7.25
C TYR A 341 0.34 -29.75 -7.63
N LEU A 342 0.46 -28.73 -6.79
CA LEU A 342 1.34 -27.58 -6.95
C LEU A 342 2.66 -27.81 -6.21
N ARG A 343 3.79 -27.74 -6.91
CA ARG A 343 5.14 -27.80 -6.33
C ARG A 343 5.67 -26.38 -6.18
N SER A 344 5.33 -25.69 -5.10
CA SER A 344 5.77 -24.32 -4.83
C SER A 344 6.65 -24.23 -3.59
N SER A 345 7.61 -23.30 -3.59
CA SER A 345 8.41 -22.96 -2.42
C SER A 345 7.63 -22.09 -1.42
N SER A 346 6.64 -21.31 -1.87
CA SER A 346 5.86 -20.39 -1.03
C SER A 346 4.64 -21.01 -0.33
N GLU A 347 4.11 -22.13 -0.81
CA GLU A 347 2.91 -22.77 -0.25
C GLU A 347 3.16 -24.19 0.29
N ALA A 348 2.39 -24.58 1.31
CA ALA A 348 2.50 -25.89 1.96
C ALA A 348 1.98 -27.01 1.02
N PHE A 349 2.89 -27.60 0.25
CA PHE A 349 2.71 -28.84 -0.53
C PHE A 349 1.97 -29.96 0.23
N ASP A 350 0.96 -30.58 -0.41
CA ASP A 350 0.35 -31.83 0.09
C ASP A 350 1.24 -33.03 -0.27
N ALA A 351 1.94 -33.56 0.72
CA ALA A 351 2.76 -34.75 0.56
C ALA A 351 2.01 -36.00 0.05
N SER A 352 0.67 -36.06 0.20
CA SER A 352 -0.15 -37.15 -0.31
C SER A 352 -0.28 -37.13 -1.84
N ALA A 353 -0.06 -35.98 -2.47
CA ALA A 353 -0.09 -35.82 -3.92
C ALA A 353 1.21 -36.27 -4.62
N PHE A 354 2.28 -36.48 -3.84
CA PHE A 354 3.43 -37.31 -4.22
C PHE A 354 3.11 -38.82 -4.11
N GLY A 355 1.89 -39.17 -3.70
CA GLY A 355 1.44 -40.54 -3.45
C GLY A 355 1.79 -41.46 -4.60
N TYR A 356 2.64 -42.44 -4.32
CA TYR A 356 3.04 -43.51 -5.23
C TYR A 356 3.60 -43.07 -6.60
N ASP A 357 3.95 -41.80 -6.79
CA ASP A 357 4.47 -41.26 -8.06
C ASP A 357 5.97 -41.63 -8.26
N GLY A 358 6.22 -42.92 -8.52
CA GLY A 358 7.26 -43.38 -9.45
C GLY A 358 8.71 -42.96 -9.21
N ILE A 359 9.29 -43.16 -8.01
CA ILE A 359 10.75 -43.33 -7.87
C ILE A 359 11.13 -44.74 -8.37
N SER A 360 10.86 -44.99 -9.64
CA SER A 360 11.32 -46.16 -10.38
C SER A 360 11.11 -45.85 -11.86
N LYS A 361 12.15 -45.33 -12.53
CA LYS A 361 12.69 -45.92 -13.76
C LYS A 361 13.89 -45.22 -14.41
N SER A 362 14.70 -44.46 -13.67
CA SER A 362 15.63 -43.43 -14.18
C SER A 362 15.03 -42.03 -14.40
N GLY A 363 13.87 -41.73 -13.80
CA GLY A 363 13.30 -40.38 -13.85
C GLY A 363 13.91 -39.50 -12.76
N THR A 364 14.82 -38.61 -13.12
CA THR A 364 15.00 -37.36 -12.40
C THR A 364 13.60 -36.76 -12.29
N VAL A 365 12.99 -36.71 -11.10
CA VAL A 365 11.82 -35.84 -10.91
C VAL A 365 12.36 -34.46 -11.26
N VAL A 366 12.01 -33.95 -12.45
CA VAL A 366 12.67 -32.80 -13.06
C VAL A 366 12.75 -31.70 -12.00
N GLY A 367 13.98 -31.30 -11.69
CA GLY A 367 14.34 -30.57 -10.48
C GLY A 367 13.79 -29.15 -10.37
N GLU A 368 12.94 -28.73 -11.31
CA GLU A 368 12.25 -27.44 -11.26
C GLU A 368 11.07 -27.53 -10.29
N TRP A 369 11.38 -27.13 -9.06
CA TRP A 369 10.37 -26.60 -8.15
C TRP A 369 9.83 -25.29 -8.72
N GLY A 370 8.61 -24.98 -8.33
CA GLY A 370 7.78 -23.99 -9.01
C GLY A 370 7.06 -24.57 -10.20
N SER A 371 6.40 -25.71 -10.10
CA SER A 371 5.64 -26.26 -11.23
C SER A 371 4.31 -26.86 -10.79
N VAL A 372 3.36 -26.97 -11.71
CA VAL A 372 2.03 -27.54 -11.43
C VAL A 372 1.79 -28.75 -12.31
N ARG A 373 1.30 -29.84 -11.70
CA ARG A 373 0.88 -31.03 -12.45
C ARG A 373 -0.53 -30.84 -13.01
N ILE A 374 -0.69 -31.06 -14.30
CA ILE A 374 -1.97 -31.04 -15.00
C ILE A 374 -2.28 -32.47 -15.47
N GLY A 375 -3.46 -32.98 -15.08
CA GLY A 375 -3.98 -34.28 -15.49
C GLY A 375 -4.15 -35.29 -14.35
N SER A 376 -4.78 -36.42 -14.68
CA SER A 376 -4.85 -37.61 -13.84
C SER A 376 -4.73 -38.86 -14.73
N GLY A 377 -4.48 -40.04 -14.14
CA GLY A 377 -4.48 -41.29 -14.88
C GLY A 377 -5.81 -41.66 -15.56
N SER A 378 -6.87 -40.85 -15.40
CA SER A 378 -8.24 -41.14 -15.89
C SER A 378 -8.84 -40.09 -16.85
N GLY A 379 -8.20 -38.95 -17.12
CA GLY A 379 -8.77 -38.00 -18.10
C GLY A 379 -8.39 -36.54 -17.94
N GLU A 380 -8.96 -35.76 -18.88
CA GLU A 380 -8.68 -34.36 -19.21
C GLU A 380 -8.62 -33.43 -18.00
N ALA A 381 -7.56 -32.62 -17.93
CA ALA A 381 -7.44 -31.50 -17.02
C ALA A 381 -6.82 -30.31 -17.75
N ALA A 382 -7.15 -29.11 -17.29
CA ALA A 382 -6.61 -27.86 -17.82
C ALA A 382 -6.55 -26.80 -16.72
N LEU A 383 -5.65 -25.83 -16.90
CA LEU A 383 -5.66 -24.58 -16.16
C LEU A 383 -6.19 -23.47 -17.05
N VAL A 384 -7.05 -22.63 -16.49
CA VAL A 384 -7.51 -21.39 -17.11
C VAL A 384 -6.87 -20.24 -16.37
N PHE A 385 -6.08 -19.45 -17.09
CA PHE A 385 -5.35 -18.31 -16.55
C PHE A 385 -6.28 -17.09 -16.40
N PRO A 386 -5.98 -16.17 -15.47
CA PRO A 386 -6.67 -14.89 -15.37
C PRO A 386 -6.67 -14.08 -16.68
N PRO A 387 -7.52 -13.04 -16.78
CA PRO A 387 -7.54 -12.16 -17.94
C PRO A 387 -6.20 -11.43 -18.12
N LEU A 388 -5.93 -10.99 -19.35
CA LEU A 388 -4.73 -10.22 -19.69
C LEU A 388 -4.78 -8.81 -19.06
N SER A 389 -3.62 -8.18 -18.94
CA SER A 389 -3.48 -6.84 -18.33
C SER A 389 -4.38 -5.79 -19.00
N GLU A 390 -5.43 -5.37 -18.28
CA GLU A 390 -6.31 -4.26 -18.67
C GLU A 390 -5.56 -2.93 -18.73
N GLU A 391 -4.61 -2.70 -17.81
CA GLU A 391 -3.75 -1.51 -17.81
C GLU A 391 -2.97 -1.35 -19.13
N LYS A 392 -2.47 -2.47 -19.69
CA LYS A 392 -1.65 -2.45 -20.90
C LYS A 392 -2.47 -2.49 -22.18
N LEU A 393 -3.48 -3.37 -22.25
CA LEU A 393 -4.29 -3.52 -23.46
C LEU A 393 -5.38 -2.47 -23.61
N GLY A 394 -5.92 -1.94 -22.51
CA GLY A 394 -7.15 -1.13 -22.53
C GLY A 394 -8.26 -1.81 -23.36
N ASN A 395 -8.92 -1.04 -24.21
CA ASN A 395 -9.93 -1.56 -25.16
C ASN A 395 -9.32 -2.02 -26.50
N GLY A 396 -7.99 -2.13 -26.59
CA GLY A 396 -7.30 -2.57 -27.80
C GLY A 396 -7.18 -4.09 -27.91
N THR A 397 -6.71 -4.54 -29.07
CA THR A 397 -6.35 -5.94 -29.33
C THR A 397 -4.88 -6.05 -29.71
N ALA A 398 -4.22 -7.14 -29.34
CA ALA A 398 -2.87 -7.46 -29.77
C ALA A 398 -2.72 -8.94 -30.11
N ASP A 399 -1.81 -9.26 -31.02
CA ASP A 399 -1.30 -10.62 -31.16
C ASP A 399 -0.37 -10.90 -29.97
N VAL A 400 -0.60 -12.00 -29.29
CA VAL A 400 0.15 -12.40 -28.10
C VAL A 400 0.84 -13.73 -28.30
N LYS A 401 2.00 -13.90 -27.68
CA LYS A 401 2.71 -15.16 -27.56
C LYS A 401 2.62 -15.64 -26.13
N VAL A 402 2.03 -16.82 -25.96
CA VAL A 402 1.96 -17.54 -24.68
C VAL A 402 3.17 -18.45 -24.63
N SER A 403 4.12 -18.17 -23.74
CA SER A 403 5.32 -18.99 -23.52
C SER A 403 5.22 -19.69 -22.17
N PHE A 404 5.68 -20.94 -22.11
CA PHE A 404 5.71 -21.74 -20.88
C PHE A 404 6.72 -22.87 -21.02
N LYS A 405 7.10 -23.46 -19.90
CA LYS A 405 7.89 -24.69 -19.86
C LYS A 405 6.98 -25.88 -19.56
N ALA A 406 7.20 -26.99 -20.25
CA ALA A 406 6.46 -28.22 -19.97
C ALA A 406 7.32 -29.48 -20.11
N VAL A 407 6.94 -30.53 -19.37
CA VAL A 407 7.50 -31.87 -19.50
C VAL A 407 6.41 -32.92 -19.27
N LEU A 408 6.43 -34.01 -20.03
CA LEU A 408 5.44 -35.08 -19.88
C LEU A 408 5.73 -35.95 -18.65
N TYR A 409 4.66 -36.30 -17.95
CA TYR A 409 4.69 -37.26 -16.86
C TYR A 409 4.40 -38.67 -17.41
N GLN A 410 5.08 -39.66 -16.83
CA GLN A 410 4.96 -41.09 -17.11
C GLN A 410 5.02 -41.88 -15.79
N SER A 411 3.96 -42.61 -15.44
CA SER A 411 3.93 -43.47 -14.24
C SER A 411 4.78 -44.73 -14.43
N ALA A 412 5.28 -45.25 -13.31
CA ALA A 412 5.99 -46.52 -13.24
C ALA A 412 5.16 -47.73 -13.71
N ASP A 413 3.82 -47.65 -13.63
CA ASP A 413 2.94 -48.76 -14.03
C ASP A 413 2.85 -48.94 -15.56
N TYR A 414 3.26 -47.94 -16.35
CA TYR A 414 3.20 -47.92 -17.83
C TYR A 414 4.56 -48.17 -18.49
N LEU A 415 5.41 -48.93 -17.81
CA LEU A 415 6.79 -49.18 -18.17
C LEU A 415 7.04 -50.56 -18.78
N ASN A 416 5.97 -51.31 -18.95
CA ASN A 416 5.96 -52.67 -19.47
C ASN A 416 6.20 -52.57 -20.98
N ASP A 417 7.19 -53.29 -21.53
CA ASP A 417 7.53 -53.27 -22.98
C ASP A 417 6.36 -53.63 -23.93
N LYS A 418 5.17 -53.99 -23.38
CA LYS A 418 3.93 -54.32 -24.09
C LYS A 418 2.92 -53.18 -24.19
N GLU A 419 2.99 -52.17 -23.33
CA GLU A 419 2.11 -50.99 -23.35
C GLU A 419 3.00 -49.82 -23.75
N GLY A 420 2.81 -49.27 -24.96
CA GLY A 420 3.71 -48.27 -25.53
C GLY A 420 3.93 -47.05 -24.63
N LYS A 421 5.00 -46.28 -24.89
CA LYS A 421 5.32 -45.05 -24.15
C LYS A 421 4.05 -44.19 -24.03
N ALA A 422 3.75 -43.76 -22.79
CA ALA A 422 2.67 -42.82 -22.55
C ALA A 422 2.88 -41.56 -23.40
N SER A 423 1.80 -41.06 -24.00
CA SER A 423 1.79 -39.81 -24.78
C SER A 423 0.70 -38.89 -24.25
N CYS A 424 0.99 -37.59 -24.20
CA CYS A 424 0.05 -36.56 -23.79
C CYS A 424 0.17 -35.38 -24.74
N ASN A 425 -0.95 -35.01 -25.37
CA ASN A 425 -1.02 -33.82 -26.21
C ASN A 425 -1.46 -32.65 -25.35
N ILE A 426 -0.72 -31.54 -25.39
CA ILE A 426 -1.05 -30.30 -24.69
C ILE A 426 -1.72 -29.37 -25.69
N ALA A 427 -2.87 -28.81 -25.34
CA ALA A 427 -3.52 -27.74 -26.08
C ALA A 427 -3.53 -26.42 -25.31
N VAL A 428 -3.12 -25.37 -26.01
CA VAL A 428 -3.37 -23.98 -25.68
C VAL A 428 -4.61 -23.53 -26.45
N SER A 429 -5.63 -23.07 -25.73
CA SER A 429 -6.90 -22.62 -26.30
C SER A 429 -7.40 -21.35 -25.61
N ILE A 430 -8.36 -20.65 -26.21
CA ILE A 430 -9.05 -19.53 -25.55
C ILE A 430 -10.24 -20.07 -24.77
N ALA A 431 -10.31 -19.77 -23.47
CA ALA A 431 -11.42 -20.14 -22.61
C ALA A 431 -12.57 -19.13 -22.72
N GLU A 432 -12.21 -17.85 -22.70
CA GLU A 432 -13.11 -16.68 -22.71
C GLU A 432 -12.42 -15.52 -23.44
N GLY A 433 -13.18 -14.53 -23.91
CA GLY A 433 -12.68 -13.34 -24.61
C GLY A 433 -12.41 -13.56 -26.10
N GLU A 434 -11.61 -12.68 -26.70
CA GLU A 434 -11.34 -12.66 -28.14
C GLU A 434 -9.99 -13.30 -28.49
N GLY A 435 -9.88 -13.74 -29.75
CA GLY A 435 -8.64 -14.15 -30.37
C GLY A 435 -8.76 -15.44 -31.17
N THR A 436 -7.72 -15.77 -31.94
CA THR A 436 -7.62 -17.04 -32.69
C THR A 436 -6.26 -17.68 -32.44
N VAL A 437 -6.24 -18.94 -32.01
CA VAL A 437 -4.99 -19.65 -31.69
C VAL A 437 -4.36 -20.22 -32.95
N GLU A 438 -3.07 -19.96 -33.16
CA GLU A 438 -2.27 -20.55 -34.24
C GLU A 438 -1.53 -21.79 -33.71
N ASN A 439 -1.79 -22.97 -34.31
CA ASN A 439 -1.11 -24.23 -33.97
C ASN A 439 -1.05 -24.53 -32.46
N GLY A 440 -2.20 -24.44 -31.78
CA GLY A 440 -2.28 -24.56 -30.33
C GLY A 440 -2.02 -25.94 -29.73
N GLU A 441 -1.73 -26.97 -30.53
CA GLU A 441 -1.48 -28.34 -30.04
C GLU A 441 0.01 -28.69 -30.06
N ILE A 442 0.52 -29.21 -28.95
CA ILE A 442 1.89 -29.66 -28.76
C ILE A 442 1.86 -31.17 -28.48
N THR A 443 2.51 -31.95 -29.35
CA THR A 443 2.46 -33.42 -29.32
C THR A 443 3.84 -34.08 -29.26
N ASP A 444 4.91 -33.28 -29.17
CA ASP A 444 6.30 -33.72 -29.38
C ASP A 444 7.20 -33.56 -28.14
N LEU A 445 6.61 -33.33 -26.96
CA LEU A 445 7.37 -33.20 -25.72
C LEU A 445 7.98 -34.54 -25.28
N SER A 446 9.18 -34.46 -24.71
CA SER A 446 9.87 -35.61 -24.14
C SER A 446 9.31 -36.03 -22.78
N ASN A 447 9.40 -37.32 -22.47
CA ASN A 447 9.04 -37.86 -21.15
C ASN A 447 10.24 -37.73 -20.19
N TRP A 448 10.05 -37.10 -19.02
CA TRP A 448 10.97 -37.13 -17.86
C TRP A 448 12.44 -36.73 -18.09
N THR A 449 12.79 -36.02 -19.17
CA THR A 449 14.16 -35.56 -19.40
C THR A 449 14.38 -34.16 -18.83
N ASP A 450 13.89 -33.13 -19.51
CA ASP A 450 14.07 -31.74 -19.16
C ASP A 450 12.76 -30.98 -19.43
N PHE A 451 12.51 -29.90 -18.69
CA PHE A 451 11.48 -28.95 -19.06
C PHE A 451 11.85 -28.31 -20.39
N GLU A 452 10.95 -28.42 -21.37
CA GLU A 452 11.16 -27.81 -22.67
C GLU A 452 10.32 -26.54 -22.77
N GLU A 453 10.96 -25.44 -23.21
CA GLU A 453 10.23 -24.22 -23.54
C GLU A 453 9.31 -24.46 -24.74
N ARG A 454 8.09 -23.97 -24.62
CA ARG A 454 7.06 -24.00 -25.64
C ARG A 454 6.40 -22.65 -25.73
N SER A 455 5.91 -22.33 -26.93
CA SER A 455 5.11 -21.13 -27.11
C SER A 455 4.04 -21.31 -28.17
N VAL A 456 2.93 -20.62 -27.99
CA VAL A 456 1.79 -20.60 -28.91
C VAL A 456 1.36 -19.15 -29.15
N VAL A 457 1.05 -18.82 -30.39
CA VAL A 457 0.59 -17.47 -30.77
C VAL A 457 -0.94 -17.43 -30.78
N ILE A 458 -1.49 -16.36 -30.21
CA ILE A 458 -2.92 -16.05 -30.24
C ILE A 458 -3.07 -14.70 -30.93
N LYS A 459 -3.81 -14.67 -32.04
CA LYS A 459 -4.08 -13.47 -32.84
C LYS A 459 -5.26 -12.69 -32.30
N GLY A 460 -5.12 -11.38 -32.17
CA GLY A 460 -6.21 -10.47 -31.76
C GLY A 460 -6.77 -10.73 -30.36
N ALA A 461 -5.92 -11.00 -29.37
CA ALA A 461 -6.33 -11.10 -27.98
C ALA A 461 -6.66 -9.73 -27.40
N ASN A 462 -7.66 -9.67 -26.53
CA ASN A 462 -8.10 -8.47 -25.80
C ASN A 462 -7.93 -8.66 -24.28
N LYS A 463 -8.26 -7.63 -23.49
CA LYS A 463 -8.09 -7.68 -22.03
C LYS A 463 -8.91 -8.78 -21.36
N ASP A 464 -10.04 -9.18 -21.94
CA ASP A 464 -10.94 -10.21 -21.41
C ASP A 464 -10.52 -11.63 -21.86
N THR A 465 -9.50 -11.75 -22.73
CA THR A 465 -8.99 -13.04 -23.20
C THR A 465 -8.40 -13.85 -22.04
N ARG A 466 -8.97 -15.03 -21.81
CA ARG A 466 -8.44 -16.03 -20.86
C ARG A 466 -7.85 -17.20 -21.61
N ILE A 467 -6.59 -17.50 -21.31
CA ILE A 467 -5.87 -18.61 -21.92
C ILE A 467 -6.14 -19.89 -21.13
N ARG A 468 -6.35 -21.00 -21.83
CA ARG A 468 -6.47 -22.34 -21.26
C ARG A 468 -5.31 -23.19 -21.75
N ILE A 469 -4.56 -23.79 -20.83
CA ILE A 469 -3.52 -24.79 -21.14
C ILE A 469 -3.95 -26.11 -20.50
N GLY A 470 -4.13 -27.15 -21.31
CA GLY A 470 -4.61 -28.44 -20.82
C GLY A 470 -4.38 -29.59 -21.78
N ILE A 471 -4.94 -30.74 -21.44
CA ILE A 471 -4.77 -31.97 -22.22
C ILE A 471 -5.79 -31.99 -23.37
N SER A 472 -5.34 -32.23 -24.61
CA SER A 472 -6.19 -32.44 -25.79
C SER A 472 -6.25 -33.88 -26.29
N GLY A 473 -5.37 -34.76 -25.81
CA GLY A 473 -5.27 -36.12 -26.31
C GLY A 473 -4.08 -36.91 -25.74
N GLY A 474 -3.85 -38.10 -26.29
CA GLY A 474 -2.75 -38.98 -25.88
C GLY A 474 -3.17 -40.41 -25.53
N SER A 475 -2.23 -41.26 -25.17
CA SER A 475 -2.45 -42.68 -24.82
C SER A 475 -1.67 -43.09 -23.57
N GLY A 476 -2.23 -43.99 -22.77
CA GLY A 476 -1.65 -44.37 -21.48
C GLY A 476 -1.84 -43.28 -20.42
N ASP A 477 -0.77 -42.92 -19.73
CA ASP A 477 -0.76 -41.88 -18.69
C ASP A 477 -0.79 -40.46 -19.29
N ARG A 478 -1.85 -39.70 -19.02
CA ARG A 478 -2.09 -38.37 -19.60
C ARG A 478 -1.88 -37.30 -18.53
N ARG A 479 -0.61 -37.01 -18.24
CA ARG A 479 -0.20 -36.00 -17.25
C ARG A 479 1.02 -35.24 -17.78
N PHE A 480 1.13 -33.96 -17.43
CA PHE A 480 2.32 -33.15 -17.67
C PHE A 480 2.55 -32.15 -16.53
N TYR A 481 3.77 -31.64 -16.41
CA TYR A 481 4.08 -30.50 -15.53
C TYR A 481 4.20 -29.23 -16.36
N LEU A 482 3.72 -28.13 -15.81
CA LEU A 482 3.75 -26.80 -16.39
C LEU A 482 4.50 -25.83 -15.47
N ASP A 483 5.35 -24.98 -16.04
CA ASP A 483 6.07 -23.91 -15.35
C ASP A 483 6.15 -22.61 -16.19
N ASP A 484 6.38 -21.47 -15.53
CA ASP A 484 6.74 -20.14 -16.07
C ASP A 484 5.84 -19.64 -17.20
N VAL A 485 4.56 -19.39 -16.92
CA VAL A 485 3.62 -18.93 -17.96
C VAL A 485 3.77 -17.42 -18.15
N VAL A 486 4.24 -17.02 -19.34
CA VAL A 486 4.39 -15.63 -19.76
C VAL A 486 3.51 -15.37 -20.97
N VAL A 487 2.75 -14.28 -20.96
CA VAL A 487 2.03 -13.80 -22.13
C VAL A 487 2.59 -12.45 -22.54
N GLU A 488 3.19 -12.41 -23.73
CA GLU A 488 3.80 -11.20 -24.30
C GLU A 488 3.06 -10.74 -25.56
N ALA A 489 2.81 -9.44 -25.69
CA ALA A 489 2.34 -8.82 -26.92
C ALA A 489 3.47 -8.84 -27.96
N ILE A 490 3.24 -9.49 -29.10
CA ILE A 490 4.19 -9.56 -30.21
C ILE A 490 3.83 -8.61 -31.36
N SER A 491 2.60 -8.10 -31.39
CA SER A 491 2.20 -6.96 -32.24
C SER A 491 2.15 -5.67 -31.44
N ASP A 492 2.05 -4.54 -32.16
CA ASP A 492 1.59 -3.29 -31.55
C ASP A 492 0.12 -3.42 -31.14
N ILE A 493 -0.26 -2.71 -30.08
CA ILE A 493 -1.64 -2.69 -29.59
C ILE A 493 -2.49 -1.87 -30.56
N THR A 494 -3.47 -2.52 -31.17
CA THR A 494 -4.39 -1.87 -32.11
C THR A 494 -5.61 -1.38 -31.35
N ILE A 495 -5.77 -0.06 -31.29
CA ILE A 495 -6.94 0.59 -30.69
C ILE A 495 -7.93 0.92 -31.81
N PRO A 496 -9.24 0.58 -31.70
CA PRO A 496 -10.25 1.03 -32.65
C PRO A 496 -10.26 2.57 -32.73
N SER A 497 -10.14 3.14 -33.94
CA SER A 497 -10.08 4.60 -34.09
C SER A 497 -11.48 5.23 -33.92
N GLU A 498 -11.64 6.09 -32.90
CA GLU A 498 -12.86 6.85 -32.62
C GLU A 498 -12.64 8.35 -32.89
N THR A 499 -13.66 9.05 -33.38
CA THR A 499 -13.58 10.50 -33.63
C THR A 499 -13.84 11.29 -32.34
N ASN A 500 -12.88 12.10 -31.91
CA ASN A 500 -13.05 12.97 -30.74
C ASN A 500 -14.03 14.12 -31.03
N LYS A 501 -15.06 14.27 -30.19
CA LYS A 501 -15.99 15.41 -30.16
C LYS A 501 -16.07 15.98 -28.75
N THR A 502 -16.23 17.30 -28.65
CA THR A 502 -16.54 17.99 -27.39
C THR A 502 -17.95 17.65 -26.92
N LEU A 503 -18.25 17.83 -25.62
CA LEU A 503 -19.61 17.59 -25.11
C LEU A 503 -20.60 18.54 -25.79
N THR A 504 -20.17 19.78 -26.07
CA THR A 504 -20.94 20.76 -26.84
C THR A 504 -21.33 20.23 -28.23
N GLU A 505 -20.40 19.63 -28.97
CA GLU A 505 -20.68 19.05 -30.29
C GLU A 505 -21.64 17.87 -30.20
N ILE A 506 -21.49 17.01 -29.17
CA ILE A 506 -22.42 15.90 -28.92
C ILE A 506 -23.84 16.44 -28.65
N LEU A 507 -24.00 17.38 -27.72
CA LEU A 507 -25.30 17.97 -27.36
C LEU A 507 -25.94 18.78 -28.50
N SER A 508 -25.14 19.23 -29.47
CA SER A 508 -25.63 19.94 -30.65
C SER A 508 -26.28 19.02 -31.70
N GLY A 509 -26.07 17.70 -31.58
CA GLY A 509 -26.55 16.67 -32.50
C GLY A 509 -28.07 16.56 -32.62
N GLU A 510 -28.48 15.57 -33.41
CA GLU A 510 -29.89 15.17 -33.53
C GLU A 510 -30.32 14.30 -32.34
N ASP A 511 -31.58 14.44 -31.95
CA ASP A 511 -32.19 13.68 -30.87
C ASP A 511 -32.28 12.18 -31.25
N GLY A 512 -31.96 11.27 -30.31
CA GLY A 512 -32.01 9.82 -30.54
C GLY A 512 -30.65 9.11 -30.48
N THR A 513 -30.55 7.92 -31.12
CA THR A 513 -29.37 7.04 -31.01
C THR A 513 -28.18 7.57 -31.82
N ILE A 514 -27.02 7.71 -31.18
CA ILE A 514 -25.75 8.07 -31.80
C ILE A 514 -25.21 6.85 -32.56
N SER A 515 -25.22 6.91 -33.89
CA SER A 515 -24.77 5.80 -34.76
C SER A 515 -23.29 5.84 -35.12
N GLU A 516 -22.65 7.00 -34.98
CA GLU A 516 -21.23 7.24 -35.28
C GLU A 516 -20.31 6.72 -34.16
N SER A 517 -19.12 6.22 -34.53
CA SER A 517 -18.06 5.90 -33.57
C SER A 517 -17.33 7.17 -33.12
N VAL A 518 -17.93 7.88 -32.16
CA VAL A 518 -17.41 9.13 -31.58
C VAL A 518 -17.10 8.96 -30.10
N LYS A 519 -16.10 9.68 -29.61
CA LYS A 519 -15.79 9.74 -28.18
C LYS A 519 -15.74 11.16 -27.65
N THR A 520 -16.05 11.33 -26.37
CA THR A 520 -15.99 12.60 -25.66
C THR A 520 -15.40 12.41 -24.27
N THR A 521 -14.63 13.38 -23.77
CA THR A 521 -14.03 13.34 -22.44
C THR A 521 -14.70 14.37 -21.55
N VAL A 522 -15.17 13.93 -20.39
CA VAL A 522 -15.91 14.75 -19.43
C VAL A 522 -15.43 14.49 -18.00
N THR A 523 -15.63 15.45 -17.12
CA THR A 523 -15.33 15.37 -15.69
C THR A 523 -16.62 15.21 -14.90
N VAL A 524 -16.64 14.24 -13.98
CA VAL A 524 -17.79 13.95 -13.12
C VAL A 524 -17.92 15.02 -12.02
N LEU A 525 -19.10 15.61 -11.91
CA LEU A 525 -19.43 16.62 -10.89
C LEU A 525 -20.17 16.00 -9.70
N SER A 526 -21.05 15.04 -9.96
CA SER A 526 -21.86 14.32 -8.98
C SER A 526 -21.04 13.46 -8.03
N ASP A 527 -21.55 13.23 -6.82
CA ASP A 527 -20.92 12.34 -5.83
C ASP A 527 -21.88 11.21 -5.42
N PRO A 528 -21.53 9.93 -5.65
CA PRO A 528 -22.37 8.80 -5.31
C PRO A 528 -22.48 8.58 -3.79
N ASN A 529 -21.53 9.05 -2.98
CA ASN A 529 -21.52 8.85 -1.53
C ASN A 529 -22.65 9.60 -0.82
N GLY A 530 -23.02 10.77 -1.35
CA GLY A 530 -24.15 11.53 -0.79
C GLY A 530 -25.50 11.15 -1.38
N ALA A 531 -25.53 10.43 -2.51
CA ALA A 531 -26.73 9.84 -3.14
C ALA A 531 -27.93 10.82 -3.31
N ASN A 532 -27.64 12.12 -3.49
CA ASN A 532 -28.64 13.19 -3.55
C ASN A 532 -28.93 13.66 -4.99
N LEU A 533 -29.06 12.70 -5.90
CA LEU A 533 -29.34 12.92 -7.32
C LEU A 533 -30.40 11.93 -7.80
N PRO A 534 -31.02 12.15 -8.96
CA PRO A 534 -31.87 11.14 -9.59
C PRO A 534 -31.15 9.78 -9.69
N VAL A 535 -31.91 8.70 -9.50
CA VAL A 535 -31.37 7.33 -9.52
C VAL A 535 -30.67 7.06 -10.85
N ASN A 536 -29.46 6.50 -10.78
CA ASN A 536 -28.58 6.18 -11.91
C ASN A 536 -28.18 7.39 -12.79
N ALA A 537 -28.32 8.63 -12.30
CA ALA A 537 -27.86 9.82 -13.00
C ALA A 537 -26.49 10.28 -12.48
N VAL A 538 -25.59 10.61 -13.40
CA VAL A 538 -24.27 11.20 -13.13
C VAL A 538 -24.19 12.52 -13.87
N ILE A 539 -23.81 13.60 -13.20
CA ILE A 539 -23.70 14.92 -13.83
C ILE A 539 -22.26 15.18 -14.22
N VAL A 540 -22.04 15.65 -15.44
CA VAL A 540 -20.70 15.81 -16.03
C VAL A 540 -20.51 17.14 -16.74
N THR A 541 -19.24 17.52 -16.94
CA THR A 541 -18.86 18.71 -17.72
C THR A 541 -17.57 18.50 -18.51
N ASP A 542 -17.44 19.15 -19.67
CA ASP A 542 -16.16 19.28 -20.38
C ASP A 542 -15.44 20.62 -20.07
N GLY A 543 -15.96 21.39 -19.10
CA GLY A 543 -15.52 22.75 -18.77
C GLY A 543 -16.27 23.86 -19.51
N THR A 544 -16.98 23.53 -20.58
CA THR A 544 -17.78 24.49 -21.38
C THR A 544 -19.28 24.17 -21.36
N SER A 545 -19.63 22.89 -21.43
CA SER A 545 -20.99 22.37 -21.43
C SER A 545 -21.21 21.42 -20.26
N TYR A 546 -22.47 21.16 -19.94
CA TYR A 546 -22.90 20.31 -18.83
C TYR A 546 -24.01 19.38 -19.30
N ALA A 547 -24.01 18.15 -18.81
CA ALA A 547 -25.01 17.15 -19.15
C ALA A 547 -25.27 16.17 -18.01
N ALA A 548 -26.43 15.53 -18.05
CA ALA A 548 -26.73 14.34 -17.25
C ALA A 548 -26.45 13.06 -18.05
N LEU A 549 -25.70 12.13 -17.47
CA LEU A 549 -25.52 10.76 -17.97
C LEU A 549 -26.47 9.84 -17.20
N ASN A 550 -27.42 9.23 -17.90
CA ASN A 550 -28.39 8.30 -17.34
C ASN A 550 -27.94 6.86 -17.63
N PHE A 551 -27.57 6.13 -16.59
CA PHE A 551 -27.15 4.74 -16.69
C PHE A 551 -28.33 3.77 -16.47
N SER A 552 -28.24 2.59 -17.08
CA SER A 552 -29.20 1.50 -16.85
C SER A 552 -29.09 0.89 -15.45
N SER A 553 -27.95 1.04 -14.79
CA SER A 553 -27.66 0.57 -13.43
C SER A 553 -26.78 1.57 -12.67
N ALA A 554 -26.66 1.41 -11.35
CA ALA A 554 -25.80 2.25 -10.53
C ALA A 554 -24.33 2.18 -10.98
N THR A 555 -23.62 3.31 -10.87
CA THR A 555 -22.19 3.42 -11.20
C THR A 555 -21.38 3.85 -9.98
N SER A 556 -20.08 3.54 -9.97
CA SER A 556 -19.13 3.93 -8.92
C SER A 556 -18.33 5.19 -9.27
N LEU A 557 -18.87 6.03 -10.18
CA LEU A 557 -18.19 7.25 -10.63
C LEU A 557 -18.24 8.33 -9.55
N THR A 558 -17.08 8.68 -9.01
CA THR A 558 -16.91 9.70 -7.98
C THR A 558 -16.65 11.08 -8.58
N SER A 559 -16.90 12.13 -7.79
CA SER A 559 -16.61 13.50 -8.20
C SER A 559 -15.12 13.69 -8.54
N GLY A 560 -14.84 14.45 -9.62
CA GLY A 560 -13.50 14.71 -10.11
C GLY A 560 -12.93 13.67 -11.07
N THR A 561 -13.48 12.46 -11.09
CA THR A 561 -13.10 11.46 -12.09
C THR A 561 -13.33 12.02 -13.49
N LYS A 562 -12.31 11.97 -14.33
CA LYS A 562 -12.46 12.21 -15.76
C LYS A 562 -12.71 10.89 -16.46
N VAL A 563 -13.70 10.89 -17.34
CA VAL A 563 -14.10 9.72 -18.10
C VAL A 563 -14.13 10.06 -19.58
N THR A 564 -13.53 9.19 -20.40
CA THR A 564 -13.72 9.20 -21.84
C THR A 564 -14.86 8.22 -22.16
N LEU A 565 -15.89 8.72 -22.85
CA LEU A 565 -17.07 7.97 -23.24
C LEU A 565 -17.04 7.69 -24.74
N SER A 566 -17.13 6.42 -25.11
CA SER A 566 -17.32 5.93 -26.47
C SER A 566 -18.82 5.81 -26.75
N LEU A 567 -19.38 6.79 -27.45
CA LEU A 567 -20.83 7.07 -27.44
C LEU A 567 -21.65 6.34 -28.51
N LYS A 568 -21.07 5.40 -29.26
CA LYS A 568 -21.82 4.65 -30.27
C LYS A 568 -22.91 3.81 -29.59
N GLY A 569 -24.16 4.04 -29.96
CA GLY A 569 -25.34 3.40 -29.37
C GLY A 569 -25.93 4.14 -28.18
N ALA A 570 -25.28 5.19 -27.67
CA ALA A 570 -25.88 6.07 -26.66
C ALA A 570 -27.10 6.82 -27.22
N VAL A 571 -28.04 7.20 -26.36
CA VAL A 571 -29.26 7.93 -26.76
C VAL A 571 -29.22 9.35 -26.20
N LEU A 572 -29.19 10.35 -27.08
CA LEU A 572 -29.25 11.77 -26.72
C LEU A 572 -30.70 12.24 -26.57
N ASP A 573 -31.01 12.88 -25.43
CA ASP A 573 -32.16 13.77 -25.25
C ASP A 573 -31.65 15.21 -25.20
N LYS A 574 -31.84 15.92 -26.30
CA LYS A 574 -31.34 17.29 -26.48
C LYS A 574 -32.06 18.30 -25.60
N LYS A 575 -33.34 18.11 -25.28
CA LYS A 575 -34.12 19.07 -24.48
C LYS A 575 -33.74 19.01 -23.01
N ALA A 576 -33.45 17.81 -22.52
CA ALA A 576 -33.00 17.57 -21.16
C ALA A 576 -31.48 17.73 -20.99
N SER A 577 -30.73 17.97 -22.07
CA SER A 577 -29.26 17.92 -22.10
C SER A 577 -28.73 16.66 -21.42
N SER A 578 -29.24 15.50 -21.83
CA SER A 578 -28.91 14.21 -21.19
C SER A 578 -28.58 13.11 -22.20
N LEU A 579 -27.76 12.16 -21.77
CA LEU A 579 -27.32 11.01 -22.55
C LEU A 579 -27.65 9.72 -21.80
N SER A 580 -28.39 8.81 -22.42
CA SER A 580 -28.55 7.45 -21.90
C SER A 580 -27.36 6.61 -22.36
N VAL A 581 -26.59 6.10 -21.40
CA VAL A 581 -25.32 5.40 -21.61
C VAL A 581 -25.30 4.08 -20.84
N SER A 582 -24.47 3.14 -21.27
CA SER A 582 -24.20 1.91 -20.52
C SER A 582 -22.81 1.96 -19.88
N PRO A 583 -22.55 1.24 -18.77
CA PRO A 583 -21.25 1.27 -18.10
C PRO A 583 -20.07 0.90 -19.02
N GLU A 584 -20.30 0.04 -20.02
CA GLU A 584 -19.30 -0.42 -20.98
C GLU A 584 -18.87 0.67 -21.98
N MET A 585 -19.61 1.79 -22.05
CA MET A 585 -19.25 2.95 -22.90
C MET A 585 -18.14 3.80 -22.29
N ILE A 586 -17.72 3.57 -21.04
CA ILE A 586 -16.58 4.26 -20.42
C ILE A 586 -15.30 3.57 -20.89
N SER A 587 -14.55 4.20 -21.79
CA SER A 587 -13.34 3.63 -22.38
C SER A 587 -12.06 3.98 -21.66
N GLU A 588 -12.01 5.15 -21.02
CA GLU A 588 -10.89 5.58 -20.19
C GLU A 588 -11.43 6.23 -18.92
N LYS A 589 -10.74 6.00 -17.80
CA LYS A 589 -11.02 6.63 -16.52
C LYS A 589 -9.69 7.09 -15.93
N GLU A 590 -9.59 8.36 -15.63
CA GLU A 590 -8.45 8.92 -14.91
C GLU A 590 -8.93 9.67 -13.67
N ASP A 591 -8.13 9.60 -12.61
CA ASP A 591 -8.36 10.44 -11.45
C ASP A 591 -8.12 11.90 -11.85
N GLY A 592 -9.10 12.72 -11.57
CA GLY A 592 -9.06 14.14 -11.85
C GLY A 592 -9.45 14.95 -10.63
N ILE A 593 -9.38 16.26 -10.80
CA ILE A 593 -9.78 17.20 -9.77
C ILE A 593 -11.19 17.66 -10.11
N SER A 594 -12.13 17.50 -9.17
CA SER A 594 -13.47 18.07 -9.32
C SER A 594 -13.34 19.57 -9.56
N PRO A 595 -14.00 20.13 -10.59
CA PRO A 595 -14.07 21.57 -10.77
C PRO A 595 -14.53 22.25 -9.48
N ALA A 596 -13.89 23.38 -9.16
CA ALA A 596 -14.31 24.20 -8.04
C ALA A 596 -15.72 24.75 -8.31
N PRO A 597 -16.57 24.85 -7.27
CA PRO A 597 -17.91 25.38 -7.45
C PRO A 597 -17.85 26.85 -7.88
N LYS A 598 -18.65 27.23 -8.87
CA LYS A 598 -18.80 28.63 -9.26
C LYS A 598 -19.62 29.37 -8.21
N THR A 599 -19.10 30.45 -7.62
CA THR A 599 -19.89 31.30 -6.72
C THR A 599 -20.97 32.04 -7.55
N VAL A 600 -22.23 31.96 -7.10
CA VAL A 600 -23.38 32.55 -7.80
C VAL A 600 -24.36 33.20 -6.81
N THR A 601 -25.23 34.07 -7.32
CA THR A 601 -26.34 34.65 -6.56
C THR A 601 -27.63 33.83 -6.73
N VAL A 602 -28.60 34.05 -5.85
CA VAL A 602 -29.92 33.38 -5.87
C VAL A 602 -30.60 33.54 -7.24
N ALA A 603 -30.56 34.74 -7.81
CA ALA A 603 -31.19 35.06 -9.10
C ALA A 603 -30.59 34.33 -10.32
N GLN A 604 -29.35 33.84 -10.22
CA GLN A 604 -28.66 33.18 -11.34
C GLN A 604 -29.02 31.70 -11.47
N LEU A 605 -29.45 31.05 -10.39
CA LEU A 605 -29.70 29.61 -10.33
C LEU A 605 -30.59 29.07 -11.48
N PRO A 606 -31.71 29.70 -11.85
CA PRO A 606 -32.60 29.16 -12.89
C PRO A 606 -31.95 29.02 -14.29
N SER A 607 -30.84 29.72 -14.54
CA SER A 607 -30.13 29.70 -15.82
C SER A 607 -28.94 28.75 -15.88
N LEU A 608 -28.65 28.04 -14.79
CA LEU A 608 -27.40 27.32 -14.58
C LEU A 608 -27.60 25.81 -14.44
N GLU A 609 -28.56 25.23 -15.15
CA GLU A 609 -28.83 23.78 -15.14
C GLU A 609 -27.54 22.96 -15.24
N TYR A 610 -27.42 21.94 -14.38
CA TYR A 610 -26.27 21.04 -14.20
C TYR A 610 -24.95 21.68 -13.75
N HIS A 611 -24.88 22.99 -13.56
CA HIS A 611 -23.66 23.62 -13.08
C HIS A 611 -23.44 23.27 -11.61
N PHE A 612 -22.17 23.03 -11.25
CA PHE A 612 -21.75 22.94 -9.86
C PHE A 612 -21.44 24.34 -9.31
N VAL A 613 -22.23 24.77 -8.34
CA VAL A 613 -22.24 26.15 -7.83
C VAL A 613 -22.17 26.21 -6.31
N GLU A 614 -21.78 27.38 -5.79
CA GLU A 614 -21.85 27.71 -4.38
C GLU A 614 -22.67 28.99 -4.20
N VAL A 615 -23.69 28.91 -3.34
CA VAL A 615 -24.45 30.07 -2.88
C VAL A 615 -24.01 30.38 -1.45
N LYS A 616 -23.49 31.58 -1.22
CA LYS A 616 -22.96 32.05 0.07
C LYS A 616 -23.96 32.97 0.75
N ASN A 617 -23.80 33.14 2.06
CA ASN A 617 -24.63 34.01 2.90
C ASN A 617 -26.11 33.63 2.80
N ILE A 618 -26.39 32.35 3.04
CA ILE A 618 -27.74 31.79 2.99
C ILE A 618 -28.08 31.10 4.31
N GLN A 619 -29.38 30.93 4.57
CA GLN A 619 -29.91 30.19 5.72
C GLN A 619 -31.23 29.53 5.35
N ALA A 620 -31.66 28.53 6.13
CA ALA A 620 -33.01 27.99 5.96
C ALA A 620 -34.05 29.04 6.37
N ALA A 621 -35.12 29.17 5.57
CA ALA A 621 -36.27 29.98 5.93
C ALA A 621 -36.84 29.51 7.28
N GLU A 622 -37.37 30.42 8.09
CA GLU A 622 -37.76 30.15 9.48
C GLU A 622 -38.72 28.96 9.62
N SER A 623 -39.64 28.80 8.67
CA SER A 623 -40.59 27.69 8.63
C SER A 623 -39.96 26.29 8.44
N PHE A 624 -38.67 26.21 8.10
CA PHE A 624 -37.92 24.96 7.93
C PHE A 624 -36.94 24.66 9.07
N VAL A 625 -36.65 25.64 9.94
CA VAL A 625 -35.75 25.43 11.08
C VAL A 625 -36.30 24.36 12.02
N GLY A 626 -35.44 23.43 12.44
CA GLY A 626 -35.82 22.31 13.32
C GLY A 626 -36.58 21.17 12.63
N LYS A 627 -36.93 21.30 11.34
CA LYS A 627 -37.45 20.18 10.53
C LYS A 627 -36.30 19.31 10.02
N THR A 628 -36.63 18.22 9.35
CA THR A 628 -35.63 17.32 8.74
C THR A 628 -35.31 17.73 7.30
N PHE A 629 -34.06 17.60 6.86
CA PHE A 629 -33.65 17.66 5.46
C PHE A 629 -34.37 16.56 4.67
N SER A 630 -35.43 16.94 3.95
CA SER A 630 -36.23 16.04 3.12
C SER A 630 -37.01 16.84 2.10
N GLY A 631 -36.99 16.39 0.84
CA GLY A 631 -37.64 17.09 -0.26
C GLY A 631 -37.05 18.48 -0.49
N GLU A 632 -37.91 19.43 -0.85
CA GLU A 632 -37.49 20.81 -1.08
C GLU A 632 -37.46 21.60 0.23
N VAL A 633 -36.29 22.13 0.57
CA VAL A 633 -36.03 23.06 1.67
C VAL A 633 -35.87 24.46 1.10
N LEU A 634 -36.67 25.40 1.59
CA LEU A 634 -36.56 26.80 1.16
C LEU A 634 -35.42 27.50 1.90
N MET A 635 -34.46 28.02 1.13
CA MET A 635 -33.31 28.78 1.61
C MET A 635 -33.50 30.26 1.28
N GLU A 636 -32.95 31.15 2.10
CA GLU A 636 -33.03 32.61 1.94
C GLU A 636 -31.67 33.30 2.18
N ASN A 637 -31.41 34.44 1.53
CA ASN A 637 -30.29 35.33 1.83
C ASN A 637 -30.68 36.47 2.79
N ALA A 638 -29.75 37.39 3.07
CA ALA A 638 -29.99 38.57 3.92
C ALA A 638 -31.11 39.48 3.37
N GLU A 639 -31.24 39.56 2.04
CA GLU A 639 -32.27 40.33 1.33
C GLU A 639 -33.64 39.63 1.23
N LYS A 640 -33.79 38.42 1.81
CA LYS A 640 -35.00 37.58 1.74
C LYS A 640 -35.36 37.08 0.34
N GLU A 641 -34.41 37.05 -0.58
CA GLU A 641 -34.54 36.30 -1.84
C GLU A 641 -34.44 34.79 -1.54
N THR A 642 -35.29 33.99 -2.18
CA THR A 642 -35.42 32.56 -1.86
C THR A 642 -35.08 31.64 -3.02
N PHE A 643 -34.53 30.46 -2.72
CA PHE A 643 -34.42 29.34 -3.66
C PHE A 643 -34.69 28.00 -2.98
N GLY A 644 -35.06 27.00 -3.78
CA GLY A 644 -35.24 25.63 -3.32
C GLY A 644 -33.92 24.86 -3.29
N MET A 645 -33.59 24.28 -2.15
CA MET A 645 -32.58 23.24 -2.01
C MET A 645 -33.27 21.88 -1.97
N ASN A 646 -32.95 20.96 -2.89
CA ASN A 646 -33.66 19.69 -3.01
C ASN A 646 -32.84 18.52 -2.45
N ILE A 647 -33.47 17.76 -1.55
CA ILE A 647 -32.92 16.57 -0.91
C ILE A 647 -33.77 15.34 -1.30
N TYR A 648 -33.20 14.46 -2.12
CA TYR A 648 -33.82 13.21 -2.55
C TYR A 648 -33.91 12.21 -1.38
N PRO A 649 -34.92 11.32 -1.36
CA PRO A 649 -35.06 10.32 -0.30
C PRO A 649 -33.88 9.34 -0.17
N SER A 650 -33.11 9.16 -1.24
CA SER A 650 -31.90 8.34 -1.28
C SER A 650 -30.67 9.00 -0.66
N ALA A 651 -30.73 10.31 -0.37
CA ALA A 651 -29.56 11.04 0.13
C ALA A 651 -29.13 10.50 1.48
N SER A 652 -27.84 10.22 1.66
CA SER A 652 -27.30 9.62 2.89
C SER A 652 -27.47 10.51 4.14
N PHE A 653 -27.74 11.79 3.93
CA PHE A 653 -27.97 12.81 4.96
C PHE A 653 -29.43 13.28 5.03
N ALA A 654 -30.34 12.65 4.29
CA ALA A 654 -31.77 12.86 4.47
C ALA A 654 -32.16 12.49 5.91
N GLY A 655 -33.09 13.27 6.49
CA GLY A 655 -33.53 13.08 7.88
C GLY A 655 -32.72 13.85 8.93
N GLY A 656 -31.58 14.45 8.58
CA GLY A 656 -30.84 15.35 9.48
C GLY A 656 -31.65 16.59 9.84
N VAL A 657 -31.48 17.13 11.04
CA VAL A 657 -32.21 18.35 11.47
C VAL A 657 -31.63 19.59 10.79
N ILE A 658 -32.50 20.43 10.25
CA ILE A 658 -32.17 21.71 9.63
C ILE A 658 -31.78 22.70 10.73
N PRO A 659 -30.53 23.20 10.74
CA PRO A 659 -30.05 24.06 11.80
C PRO A 659 -30.61 25.49 11.71
N GLU A 660 -30.62 26.18 12.85
CA GLU A 660 -30.89 27.62 12.95
C GLU A 660 -29.61 28.44 12.68
N TYR A 661 -28.88 28.10 11.61
CA TYR A 661 -27.59 28.69 11.28
C TYR A 661 -27.56 29.15 9.81
N SER A 662 -26.64 30.07 9.51
CA SER A 662 -26.36 30.53 8.15
C SER A 662 -25.03 29.99 7.64
N GLY A 663 -24.71 30.26 6.38
CA GLY A 663 -23.42 29.91 5.80
C GLY A 663 -23.48 29.80 4.29
N SER A 664 -22.97 28.69 3.75
CA SER A 664 -23.00 28.41 2.31
C SER A 664 -23.54 27.02 2.01
N VAL A 665 -24.14 26.88 0.83
CA VAL A 665 -24.51 25.59 0.27
C VAL A 665 -23.88 25.47 -1.11
N LYS A 666 -23.17 24.37 -1.31
CA LYS A 666 -22.67 23.92 -2.60
C LYS A 666 -23.63 22.90 -3.18
N GLY A 667 -23.69 22.80 -4.49
CA GLY A 667 -24.51 21.78 -5.12
C GLY A 667 -24.62 21.93 -6.62
N ILE A 668 -25.27 20.95 -7.23
CA ILE A 668 -25.56 20.92 -8.65
C ILE A 668 -26.96 21.47 -8.85
N VAL A 669 -27.12 22.38 -9.81
CA VAL A 669 -28.45 22.91 -10.15
C VAL A 669 -29.23 21.88 -10.98
N ILE A 670 -30.43 21.52 -10.55
CA ILE A 670 -31.35 20.63 -11.28
C ILE A 670 -32.76 21.20 -11.20
N GLY A 671 -33.38 21.47 -12.35
CA GLY A 671 -34.70 22.08 -12.44
C GLY A 671 -34.78 23.43 -11.71
N GLY A 672 -33.69 24.22 -11.74
CA GLY A 672 -33.56 25.49 -11.03
C GLY A 672 -33.41 25.38 -9.50
N LYS A 673 -33.30 24.17 -8.95
CA LYS A 673 -33.08 23.91 -7.51
C LYS A 673 -31.65 23.46 -7.26
N LEU A 674 -31.11 23.78 -6.09
CA LEU A 674 -29.76 23.36 -5.72
C LEU A 674 -29.79 21.98 -5.05
N CYS A 675 -29.02 21.02 -5.57
CA CYS A 675 -28.88 19.68 -5.02
C CYS A 675 -27.46 19.50 -4.45
N PRO A 676 -27.26 19.58 -3.11
CA PRO A 676 -25.97 19.30 -2.49
C PRO A 676 -25.52 17.88 -2.81
N ARG A 677 -24.23 17.67 -3.09
CA ARG A 677 -23.76 16.32 -3.46
C ARG A 677 -23.57 15.45 -2.24
N THR A 678 -23.14 16.03 -1.12
CA THR A 678 -22.92 15.37 0.17
C THR A 678 -23.40 16.27 1.33
N ALA A 679 -23.36 15.76 2.56
CA ALA A 679 -23.66 16.57 3.74
C ALA A 679 -22.69 17.75 3.94
N GLU A 680 -21.42 17.58 3.55
CA GLU A 680 -20.37 18.60 3.67
C GLU A 680 -20.59 19.80 2.74
N ASP A 681 -21.35 19.60 1.65
CA ASP A 681 -21.76 20.69 0.77
C ASP A 681 -22.77 21.62 1.46
N ILE A 682 -23.39 21.21 2.58
CA ILE A 682 -24.27 22.05 3.41
C ILE A 682 -23.46 22.59 4.60
N ASN A 683 -22.91 23.78 4.45
CA ASN A 683 -22.08 24.43 5.47
C ASN A 683 -22.85 25.54 6.18
N LEU A 684 -23.89 25.16 6.94
CA LEU A 684 -24.69 26.06 7.77
C LEU A 684 -24.17 26.05 9.22
N VAL A 685 -23.07 26.75 9.45
CA VAL A 685 -22.33 26.73 10.72
C VAL A 685 -22.13 28.13 11.32
N LEU A 686 -22.56 29.16 10.60
CA LEU A 686 -22.50 30.55 11.03
C LEU A 686 -23.74 30.90 11.84
N ASP A 687 -23.64 31.91 12.70
CA ASP A 687 -24.84 32.45 13.34
C ASP A 687 -25.87 32.87 12.28
N ARG A 688 -27.15 32.77 12.63
CA ARG A 688 -28.24 33.12 11.74
C ARG A 688 -28.11 34.58 11.30
N MET A 689 -28.32 34.84 10.01
CA MET A 689 -28.28 36.20 9.48
C MET A 689 -29.46 37.00 10.06
N GLY A 690 -29.18 38.21 10.52
CA GLY A 690 -30.17 39.12 11.10
C GLY A 690 -30.50 38.87 12.58
N SER A 691 -29.82 37.94 13.28
CA SER A 691 -29.91 37.81 14.74
C SER A 691 -28.62 38.33 15.40
N GLY A 692 -28.45 39.64 15.43
CA GLY A 692 -27.30 40.26 16.06
C GLY A 692 -27.35 40.15 17.59
N GLU A 693 -26.67 39.16 18.17
CA GLU A 693 -25.97 39.29 19.45
C GLU A 693 -24.63 38.51 19.37
N VAL A 694 -23.53 39.21 19.64
CA VAL A 694 -22.16 38.66 19.66
C VAL A 694 -22.04 37.67 20.84
N LYS A 695 -21.75 36.40 20.59
CA LYS A 695 -21.49 35.42 21.68
C LYS A 695 -20.12 35.67 22.31
N LEU A 696 -20.10 36.02 23.59
CA LEU A 696 -18.96 36.67 24.27
C LEU A 696 -18.03 35.67 24.99
N PHE A 697 -16.72 35.82 24.75
CA PHE A 697 -15.69 35.56 25.76
C PHE A 697 -15.38 36.86 26.51
N LYS A 698 -14.94 36.80 27.76
CA LYS A 698 -14.38 38.00 28.40
C LYS A 698 -12.99 38.25 27.82
N PRO A 699 -12.74 39.36 27.11
CA PRO A 699 -11.42 39.65 26.55
C PRO A 699 -10.37 39.69 27.67
N VAL A 700 -9.24 39.00 27.49
CA VAL A 700 -8.18 38.89 28.51
C VAL A 700 -7.07 39.87 28.18
N PHE A 701 -7.21 41.11 28.67
CA PHE A 701 -6.19 42.13 28.50
C PHE A 701 -5.68 42.66 29.83
N CYS A 702 -4.45 43.13 29.82
CA CYS A 702 -3.86 43.87 30.92
C CYS A 702 -4.27 45.34 30.83
N THR A 703 -4.91 45.84 31.88
CA THR A 703 -5.15 47.28 32.12
C THR A 703 -4.07 47.81 33.05
N TYR A 704 -3.56 49.01 32.78
CA TYR A 704 -2.49 49.60 33.56
C TYR A 704 -2.57 51.13 33.59
N GLU A 705 -1.99 51.71 34.63
CA GLU A 705 -1.73 53.13 34.72
C GLU A 705 -0.30 53.45 34.29
N PHE A 706 -0.16 54.48 33.46
CA PHE A 706 1.14 55.02 33.09
C PHE A 706 1.56 56.05 34.14
N THR A 707 2.74 55.86 34.70
CA THR A 707 3.43 56.87 35.49
C THR A 707 4.63 57.36 34.70
N ASP A 708 4.67 58.66 34.42
CA ASP A 708 5.79 59.27 33.68
C ASP A 708 7.12 59.01 34.42
N GLY A 709 8.15 58.62 33.66
CA GLY A 709 9.46 58.25 34.19
C GLY A 709 9.58 56.88 34.88
N SER A 710 8.51 56.09 35.02
CA SER A 710 8.59 54.69 35.48
C SER A 710 9.05 53.74 34.36
N THR A 711 9.75 52.66 34.73
CA THR A 711 10.04 51.51 33.83
C THR A 711 9.13 50.31 34.10
N THR A 712 8.34 50.38 35.17
CA THR A 712 7.41 49.33 35.60
C THR A 712 5.97 49.87 35.54
N PRO A 713 5.08 49.27 34.74
CA PRO A 713 3.69 49.69 34.66
C PRO A 713 2.91 49.29 35.92
N GLN A 714 1.97 50.13 36.35
CA GLN A 714 1.05 49.78 37.44
C GLN A 714 -0.14 48.99 36.89
N ILE A 715 -0.13 47.68 37.12
CA ILE A 715 -1.14 46.76 36.61
C ILE A 715 -2.40 46.83 37.49
N LYS A 716 -3.58 47.06 36.90
CA LYS A 716 -4.83 47.24 37.65
C LYS A 716 -5.66 45.98 37.79
N ASN A 717 -5.62 45.10 36.79
CA ASN A 717 -6.59 43.99 36.66
C ASN A 717 -5.92 42.61 36.57
N ALA A 718 -4.65 42.48 36.95
CA ALA A 718 -3.90 41.23 36.93
C ALA A 718 -2.89 41.12 38.08
N THR A 719 -2.64 39.88 38.52
CA THR A 719 -1.69 39.53 39.59
C THR A 719 -0.78 38.38 39.15
N ILE A 720 0.50 38.44 39.50
CA ILE A 720 1.48 37.36 39.25
C ILE A 720 1.60 36.48 40.49
N SER A 721 1.56 35.16 40.30
CA SER A 721 1.87 34.15 41.32
C SER A 721 2.72 33.05 40.67
N GLY A 722 4.01 33.03 40.99
CA GLY A 722 4.97 32.13 40.34
C GLY A 722 5.01 32.37 38.83
N GLN A 723 4.73 31.33 38.03
CA GLN A 723 4.74 31.39 36.57
C GLN A 723 3.38 31.72 35.93
N THR A 724 2.39 32.10 36.74
CA THR A 724 1.03 32.39 36.29
C THR A 724 0.65 33.85 36.54
N VAL A 725 0.08 34.49 35.55
CA VAL A 725 -0.68 35.74 35.65
C VAL A 725 -2.16 35.41 35.66
N SER A 726 -2.87 35.86 36.69
CA SER A 726 -4.33 35.75 36.79
C SER A 726 -4.98 37.12 36.59
N PHE A 727 -6.01 37.18 35.76
CA PHE A 727 -6.78 38.39 35.47
C PHE A 727 -8.09 38.40 36.26
N THR A 728 -8.55 39.59 36.65
CA THR A 728 -9.82 39.77 37.40
C THR A 728 -11.06 39.30 36.66
N ASN A 729 -11.00 39.17 35.34
CA ASN A 729 -12.08 38.63 34.52
C ASN A 729 -12.16 37.09 34.53
N GLY A 730 -11.22 36.41 35.21
CA GLY A 730 -11.13 34.95 35.33
C GLY A 730 -10.19 34.29 34.32
N GLY A 731 -9.59 35.03 33.39
CA GLY A 731 -8.58 34.51 32.47
C GLY A 731 -7.19 34.40 33.10
N SER A 732 -6.29 33.66 32.46
CA SER A 732 -4.90 33.53 32.89
C SER A 732 -3.91 33.37 31.74
N ILE A 733 -2.63 33.67 32.05
CA ILE A 733 -1.48 33.37 31.20
C ILE A 733 -0.44 32.68 32.06
N GLU A 734 0.01 31.50 31.64
CA GLU A 734 0.94 30.67 32.41
C GLU A 734 2.08 30.16 31.54
N ARG A 735 3.31 30.20 32.05
CA ARG A 735 4.42 29.43 31.46
C ARG A 735 4.45 28.04 32.11
N VAL A 736 4.03 27.02 31.37
CA VAL A 736 4.05 25.63 31.82
C VAL A 736 5.40 24.99 31.48
N GLY A 737 5.99 24.30 32.46
CA GLY A 737 7.33 23.71 32.35
C GLY A 737 8.46 24.73 32.59
N GLY A 738 9.63 24.43 32.05
CA GLY A 738 10.82 25.28 32.16
C GLY A 738 11.62 25.09 33.45
N SER A 739 12.78 25.73 33.52
CA SER A 739 13.56 25.87 34.76
C SER A 739 13.00 27.00 35.64
N GLU A 740 13.55 27.18 36.84
CA GLU A 740 13.31 28.41 37.62
C GLU A 740 13.56 29.64 36.74
N GLY A 741 12.66 30.62 36.84
CA GLY A 741 12.65 31.80 36.00
C GLY A 741 11.75 32.89 36.57
N GLU A 742 11.82 34.08 35.98
CA GLU A 742 11.03 35.24 36.34
C GLU A 742 9.80 35.33 35.42
N MET A 743 8.65 35.73 35.97
CA MET A 743 7.45 36.13 35.25
C MET A 743 7.11 37.57 35.68
N ALA A 744 7.16 38.54 34.76
CA ALA A 744 7.02 39.96 35.11
C ALA A 744 6.44 40.81 33.98
N PHE A 745 5.75 41.90 34.37
CA PHE A 745 5.35 42.96 33.46
C PHE A 745 6.47 43.98 33.28
N ALA A 746 6.64 44.46 32.05
CA ALA A 746 7.61 45.50 31.72
C ALA A 746 7.05 46.47 30.69
N GLN A 747 7.67 47.64 30.66
CA GLN A 747 7.32 48.72 29.75
C GLN A 747 8.29 48.81 28.57
N GLY A 748 7.79 49.31 27.45
CA GLY A 748 8.56 49.62 26.25
C GLY A 748 9.54 50.78 26.46
N LYS A 749 10.28 51.14 25.41
CA LYS A 749 11.23 52.28 25.45
C LYS A 749 10.48 53.60 25.60
N ALA A 750 11.17 54.65 26.08
CA ALA A 750 10.61 56.00 26.29
C ALA A 750 9.93 56.62 25.05
N SER A 751 10.32 56.22 23.83
CA SER A 751 9.69 56.68 22.57
C SER A 751 8.36 55.99 22.24
N THR A 752 8.01 54.94 22.98
CA THR A 752 6.71 54.23 22.91
C THR A 752 6.26 53.89 24.34
N PRO A 753 6.05 54.91 25.19
CA PRO A 753 5.86 54.72 26.62
C PRO A 753 4.59 53.92 26.95
N TYR A 754 3.64 53.90 26.02
CA TYR A 754 2.38 53.17 26.19
C TYR A 754 2.42 51.69 25.82
N ASN A 755 3.58 51.13 25.43
CA ASN A 755 3.69 49.68 25.12
C ASN A 755 4.03 48.88 26.38
N VAL A 756 3.08 48.13 26.94
CA VAL A 756 3.31 47.19 28.06
C VAL A 756 3.28 45.74 27.58
N TYR A 757 4.16 44.91 28.13
CA TYR A 757 4.25 43.48 27.81
C TYR A 757 4.55 42.65 29.06
N LEU A 758 4.14 41.38 28.99
CA LEU A 758 4.47 40.34 29.95
C LEU A 758 5.65 39.55 29.38
N TYR A 759 6.62 39.18 30.21
CA TYR A 759 7.67 38.25 29.80
C TYR A 759 7.86 37.15 30.83
N SER A 760 8.36 36.01 30.35
CA SER A 760 8.93 34.97 31.20
C SER A 760 10.34 34.59 30.74
N THR A 761 11.20 34.23 31.70
CA THR A 761 12.47 33.52 31.46
C THR A 761 12.31 32.01 31.71
N GLY A 762 13.39 31.22 31.72
CA GLY A 762 13.45 29.78 32.08
C GLY A 762 12.94 28.80 31.01
N TRP A 763 13.10 29.13 29.73
CA TRP A 763 12.56 28.38 28.59
C TRP A 763 13.49 27.27 28.05
N ASN A 764 14.57 26.98 28.75
CA ASN A 764 15.64 26.08 28.29
C ASN A 764 15.40 24.61 28.60
N VAL A 765 14.13 24.21 28.70
CA VAL A 765 13.71 22.83 28.96
C VAL A 765 12.71 22.43 27.89
N ASP A 766 12.89 21.23 27.34
CA ASP A 766 11.99 20.68 26.34
C ASP A 766 10.55 20.64 26.83
N GLY A 767 9.60 20.94 25.94
CA GLY A 767 8.18 20.94 26.28
C GLY A 767 7.73 22.14 27.13
N THR A 768 8.52 23.22 27.24
CA THR A 768 8.07 24.48 27.85
C THR A 768 7.13 25.23 26.88
N TYR A 769 5.97 25.70 27.35
CA TYR A 769 4.99 26.41 26.52
C TYR A 769 4.24 27.50 27.28
N TRP A 770 3.63 28.41 26.52
CA TRP A 770 2.61 29.33 27.05
C TRP A 770 1.25 28.65 27.02
N GLN A 771 0.53 28.72 28.13
CA GLN A 771 -0.88 28.38 28.24
C GLN A 771 -1.69 29.65 28.52
N LEU A 772 -2.62 29.97 27.64
CA LEU A 772 -3.57 31.06 27.79
C LEU A 772 -4.94 30.46 28.12
N SER A 773 -5.67 31.02 29.09
CA SER A 773 -7.01 30.55 29.43
C SER A 773 -8.03 31.68 29.57
N CYS A 774 -9.23 31.50 29.01
CA CYS A 774 -10.27 32.51 29.01
C CYS A 774 -11.65 31.88 29.28
N PRO A 775 -12.40 32.35 30.30
CA PRO A 775 -13.75 31.84 30.57
C PRO A 775 -14.75 32.32 29.52
N ALA A 776 -15.52 31.39 28.99
CA ALA A 776 -16.68 31.69 28.16
C ALA A 776 -17.77 32.36 29.00
N THR A 777 -18.43 33.40 28.49
CA THR A 777 -19.58 34.01 29.20
C THR A 777 -20.90 33.33 28.85
N GLU A 778 -20.93 32.64 27.71
CA GLU A 778 -22.06 31.89 27.19
C GLU A 778 -21.59 30.52 26.69
N GLU A 779 -22.50 29.67 26.23
CA GLU A 779 -22.11 28.41 25.57
C GLU A 779 -21.53 28.70 24.18
N ILE A 780 -20.32 28.20 23.91
CA ILE A 780 -19.60 28.46 22.67
C ILE A 780 -19.44 27.18 21.84
N SER A 781 -19.86 27.27 20.58
CA SER A 781 -19.53 26.37 19.46
C SER A 781 -19.41 27.18 18.18
N GLY A 782 -18.76 26.62 17.15
CA GLY A 782 -18.54 27.30 15.87
C GLY A 782 -17.15 27.92 15.78
N LYS A 783 -16.94 28.83 14.82
CA LYS A 783 -15.61 29.41 14.60
C LYS A 783 -15.23 30.37 15.71
N VAL A 784 -13.99 30.26 16.16
CA VAL A 784 -13.37 31.11 17.17
C VAL A 784 -12.06 31.65 16.62
N ALA A 785 -11.82 32.95 16.78
CA ALA A 785 -10.56 33.62 16.53
C ALA A 785 -9.91 34.03 17.85
N VAL A 786 -8.61 33.75 18.00
CA VAL A 786 -7.78 34.20 19.10
C VAL A 786 -6.68 35.11 18.57
N THR A 787 -6.59 36.32 19.12
CA THR A 787 -5.56 37.31 18.76
C THR A 787 -4.65 37.59 19.94
N PHE A 788 -3.35 37.46 19.75
CA PHE A 788 -2.32 37.73 20.75
C PHE A 788 -1.06 38.30 20.09
N SER A 789 -0.02 38.60 20.88
CA SER A 789 1.24 39.10 20.36
C SER A 789 2.41 38.39 21.02
N LEU A 790 3.30 37.77 20.23
CA LEU A 790 4.51 37.12 20.73
C LEU A 790 5.74 37.73 20.03
N ASN A 791 6.57 38.42 20.81
CA ASN A 791 7.74 39.13 20.32
C ASN A 791 8.97 38.86 21.18
N SER A 792 10.16 39.04 20.61
CA SER A 792 11.39 39.13 21.38
C SER A 792 12.52 39.71 20.55
N SER A 793 13.37 40.54 21.17
CA SER A 793 14.61 41.00 20.56
C SER A 793 15.66 39.89 20.41
N VAL A 794 15.44 38.73 21.02
CA VAL A 794 16.36 37.58 20.97
C VAL A 794 16.07 36.75 19.72
N LYS A 795 17.06 36.61 18.84
CA LYS A 795 16.91 35.86 17.58
C LYS A 795 16.47 34.42 17.76
N GLU A 796 16.87 33.77 18.85
CA GLU A 796 16.49 32.40 19.17
C GLU A 796 14.97 32.24 19.40
N VAL A 797 14.31 33.28 19.91
CA VAL A 797 12.85 33.30 20.10
C VAL A 797 12.14 33.54 18.76
N GLN A 798 12.77 34.24 17.82
CA GLN A 798 12.27 34.59 16.47
C GLN A 798 12.30 33.38 15.51
N GLN A 799 11.82 32.24 16.00
CA GLN A 799 11.67 30.99 15.28
C GLN A 799 10.18 30.66 15.07
N VAL A 800 9.89 29.51 14.46
CA VAL A 800 8.52 29.01 14.30
C VAL A 800 8.00 28.47 15.64
N TRP A 801 6.73 28.74 15.92
CA TRP A 801 5.97 28.28 17.08
C TRP A 801 4.69 27.58 16.60
N ASN A 802 4.27 26.55 17.33
CA ASN A 802 3.03 25.82 17.11
C ASN A 802 1.94 26.35 18.03
N ILE A 803 0.70 26.40 17.54
CA ILE A 803 -0.48 26.78 18.31
C ILE A 803 -1.47 25.62 18.36
N PHE A 804 -2.03 25.40 19.54
CA PHE A 804 -3.08 24.42 19.79
C PHE A 804 -4.18 25.04 20.65
N TRP A 805 -5.38 24.46 20.60
CA TRP A 805 -6.52 24.83 21.43
C TRP A 805 -7.12 23.62 22.14
N SER A 806 -7.80 23.85 23.26
CA SER A 806 -8.50 22.83 24.04
C SER A 806 -9.68 23.44 24.82
N ASN A 807 -10.71 22.62 25.09
CA ASN A 807 -11.83 22.94 25.99
C ASN A 807 -11.68 22.34 27.40
N ASP A 808 -10.65 21.54 27.65
CA ASP A 808 -10.39 20.84 28.92
C ASP A 808 -8.99 21.12 29.52
N GLY A 809 -8.08 21.73 28.74
CA GLY A 809 -6.69 21.98 29.12
C GLY A 809 -5.75 20.77 28.98
N GLU A 810 -6.27 19.62 28.54
CA GLU A 810 -5.54 18.35 28.46
C GLU A 810 -5.47 17.82 27.01
N SER A 811 -6.61 17.84 26.31
CA SER A 811 -6.79 17.33 24.94
C SER A 811 -6.57 18.42 23.89
N TRP A 812 -5.32 18.55 23.44
CA TRP A 812 -4.90 19.61 22.53
C TRP A 812 -5.20 19.30 21.06
N ASN A 813 -5.75 20.29 20.35
CA ASN A 813 -6.10 20.22 18.93
C ASN A 813 -5.35 21.33 18.17
N PRO A 814 -4.77 21.09 16.98
CA PRO A 814 -4.14 22.14 16.21
C PRO A 814 -5.19 23.18 15.76
N THR A 815 -4.77 24.43 15.61
CA THR A 815 -5.63 25.48 15.03
C THR A 815 -5.73 25.33 13.51
N GLU A 816 -6.80 25.84 12.92
CA GLU A 816 -7.13 25.64 11.49
C GLU A 816 -6.54 26.72 10.59
N TYR A 817 -6.26 27.90 11.14
CA TYR A 817 -5.66 29.02 10.44
C TYR A 817 -4.82 29.86 11.41
N THR A 818 -3.68 30.35 10.96
CA THR A 818 -2.82 31.24 11.73
C THR A 818 -2.22 32.29 10.84
N TRP A 819 -2.53 33.54 11.14
CA TRP A 819 -2.05 34.71 10.46
C TRP A 819 -1.09 35.50 11.33
N ASN A 820 0.07 35.85 10.78
CA ASN A 820 0.91 36.93 11.29
C ASN A 820 1.70 37.58 10.14
N LYS A 821 2.41 38.68 10.43
CA LYS A 821 3.14 39.48 9.43
C LYS A 821 4.18 38.68 8.62
N ALA A 822 4.93 37.78 9.26
CA ALA A 822 5.97 37.02 8.58
C ALA A 822 5.44 35.81 7.80
N ASN A 823 4.31 35.24 8.24
CA ASN A 823 3.68 34.11 7.59
C ASN A 823 2.90 34.48 6.33
N ASN A 824 2.51 35.75 6.16
CA ASN A 824 1.63 36.16 5.05
C ASN A 824 2.38 36.75 3.84
N THR A 825 3.63 36.30 3.60
CA THR A 825 4.24 36.35 2.27
C THR A 825 3.89 35.07 1.53
N ASP A 826 3.59 35.15 0.23
CA ASP A 826 3.00 34.09 -0.63
C ASP A 826 3.55 32.65 -0.50
N ALA A 827 4.68 32.42 0.17
CA ALA A 827 5.34 31.13 0.34
C ALA A 827 4.79 30.22 1.46
N LEU A 828 4.09 30.75 2.48
CA LEU A 828 3.63 29.95 3.64
C LEU A 828 2.15 29.54 3.56
N ALA A 829 1.46 29.83 2.45
CA ALA A 829 0.12 29.32 2.17
C ALA A 829 0.07 27.77 2.01
N THR A 830 1.24 27.12 1.92
CA THR A 830 1.42 25.68 1.66
C THR A 830 1.95 24.84 2.82
N GLU A 831 2.27 25.42 3.99
CA GLU A 831 2.76 24.68 5.17
C GLU A 831 1.86 24.89 6.41
N ALA A 832 1.93 23.95 7.37
CA ALA A 832 1.03 23.76 8.52
C ALA A 832 0.29 25.02 9.05
N LYS A 833 -1.04 25.02 8.93
CA LYS A 833 -1.94 26.13 9.26
C LYS A 833 -1.98 26.56 10.74
N ASN A 834 -1.34 25.81 11.63
CA ASN A 834 -1.29 26.04 13.08
C ASN A 834 0.05 26.62 13.58
N THR A 835 0.87 27.19 12.69
CA THR A 835 2.22 27.65 13.03
C THR A 835 2.44 29.14 12.76
N PHE A 836 3.37 29.76 13.48
CA PHE A 836 3.80 31.15 13.21
C PHE A 836 5.22 31.46 13.64
N THR A 837 5.85 32.42 12.96
CA THR A 837 7.19 32.89 13.35
C THR A 837 7.10 34.09 14.30
N ALA A 838 7.66 33.99 15.51
CA ALA A 838 7.69 35.11 16.45
C ALA A 838 8.56 36.27 15.93
N GLN A 839 8.22 37.52 16.29
CA GLN A 839 8.81 38.71 15.66
C GLN A 839 9.81 39.45 16.56
N ASN A 840 10.71 40.24 15.93
CA ASN A 840 11.81 40.94 16.61
C ASN A 840 11.34 42.14 17.48
N THR A 841 10.34 42.88 17.02
CA THR A 841 9.92 44.13 17.67
C THR A 841 8.50 44.02 18.21
N THR A 842 8.26 44.61 19.39
CA THR A 842 6.95 44.67 20.07
C THR A 842 5.79 45.19 19.21
N SER A 843 6.09 45.89 18.10
CA SER A 843 5.12 46.52 17.21
C SER A 843 4.72 45.70 15.98
N ASN A 844 5.33 44.54 15.69
CA ASN A 844 5.12 43.81 14.43
C ASN A 844 4.57 42.37 14.57
N GLY A 845 4.43 41.83 15.79
CA GLY A 845 4.10 40.41 16.02
C GLY A 845 2.69 40.08 16.48
N ILE A 846 1.67 40.83 16.04
CA ILE A 846 0.28 40.39 16.22
C ILE A 846 0.08 39.09 15.45
N THR A 847 -0.43 38.09 16.15
CA THR A 847 -0.80 36.78 15.62
C THR A 847 -2.28 36.57 15.87
N ARG A 848 -3.02 36.24 14.81
CA ARG A 848 -4.42 35.83 14.86
C ARG A 848 -4.49 34.37 14.47
N THR A 849 -5.15 33.54 15.25
CA THR A 849 -5.39 32.14 14.91
C THR A 849 -6.87 31.84 14.96
N GLU A 850 -7.36 30.97 14.10
CA GLU A 850 -8.77 30.60 14.01
C GLU A 850 -8.90 29.08 14.05
N PHE A 851 -9.98 28.62 14.65
CA PHE A 851 -10.34 27.21 14.74
C PHE A 851 -11.84 27.07 14.98
N THR A 852 -12.38 25.88 14.67
CA THR A 852 -13.78 25.58 14.90
C THR A 852 -13.92 24.76 16.18
N VAL A 853 -14.77 25.21 17.11
CA VAL A 853 -15.19 24.43 18.27
C VAL A 853 -16.35 23.54 17.83
N PRO A 854 -16.15 22.22 17.67
CA PRO A 854 -17.21 21.32 17.24
C PRO A 854 -18.27 21.17 18.33
N SER A 855 -19.50 20.84 17.93
CA SER A 855 -20.63 20.69 18.84
C SER A 855 -20.37 19.69 19.99
N GLY A 856 -19.58 18.65 19.75
CA GLY A 856 -19.17 17.67 20.78
C GLY A 856 -18.10 18.15 21.76
N LYS A 857 -17.46 19.30 21.52
CA LYS A 857 -16.45 19.93 22.39
C LYS A 857 -16.85 21.36 22.80
N LYS A 858 -18.15 21.61 22.90
CA LYS A 858 -18.71 22.89 23.37
C LYS A 858 -18.03 23.36 24.66
N ILE A 859 -17.78 24.66 24.73
CA ILE A 859 -17.28 25.31 25.94
C ILE A 859 -18.50 25.90 26.63
N ALA A 860 -18.93 25.26 27.72
CA ALA A 860 -20.07 25.74 28.50
C ALA A 860 -19.76 27.10 29.15
N ALA A 861 -20.80 27.89 29.40
CA ALA A 861 -20.67 29.17 30.11
C ALA A 861 -19.90 28.98 31.44
N GLY A 862 -18.93 29.85 31.70
CA GLY A 862 -18.03 29.80 32.86
C GLY A 862 -16.89 28.78 32.77
N LYS A 863 -16.81 27.95 31.71
CA LYS A 863 -15.66 27.08 31.44
C LYS A 863 -14.65 27.78 30.55
N ASN A 864 -13.40 27.33 30.62
CA ASN A 864 -12.29 27.99 29.94
C ASN A 864 -12.04 27.41 28.55
N LEU A 865 -11.81 28.29 27.58
CA LEU A 865 -10.99 27.99 26.41
C LEU A 865 -9.53 28.00 26.83
N TYR A 866 -8.74 27.05 26.34
CA TYR A 866 -7.30 26.99 26.53
C TYR A 866 -6.57 27.09 25.18
N ILE A 867 -5.50 27.89 25.16
CA ILE A 867 -4.61 28.04 24.01
C ILE A 867 -3.19 27.72 24.44
N LYS A 868 -2.50 26.89 23.67
CA LYS A 868 -1.13 26.45 23.92
C LYS A 868 -0.22 26.91 22.80
N ILE A 869 0.85 27.62 23.15
CA ILE A 869 1.83 28.18 22.21
C ILE A 869 3.21 27.61 22.55
N VAL A 870 3.78 26.82 21.62
CA VAL A 870 4.96 25.98 21.85
C VAL A 870 6.07 26.34 20.86
N PRO A 871 7.33 26.53 21.28
CA PRO A 871 8.41 26.73 20.32
C PRO A 871 8.69 25.44 19.55
N THR A 872 9.00 25.54 18.26
CA THR A 872 9.37 24.34 17.47
C THR A 872 10.74 23.78 17.85
N LYS A 873 11.64 24.62 18.35
CA LYS A 873 12.92 24.22 18.92
C LYS A 873 13.08 24.81 20.32
N THR A 874 13.49 23.99 21.27
CA THR A 874 13.77 24.41 22.65
C THR A 874 14.79 25.54 22.67
N LEU A 875 14.55 26.55 23.50
CA LEU A 875 15.48 27.66 23.69
C LEU A 875 16.70 27.18 24.50
N THR A 876 17.85 27.80 24.35
CA THR A 876 19.09 27.38 25.03
C THR A 876 19.39 28.25 26.25
N GLY A 877 19.01 29.53 26.23
CA GLY A 877 19.26 30.46 27.33
C GLY A 877 18.17 30.48 28.40
N ALA A 878 18.50 30.07 29.63
CA ALA A 878 17.58 30.18 30.77
C ALA A 878 17.16 31.64 31.07
N ALA A 879 18.00 32.62 30.78
CA ALA A 879 17.69 34.05 30.97
C ALA A 879 16.92 34.68 29.79
N THR A 880 16.65 33.93 28.71
CA THR A 880 16.00 34.45 27.50
C THR A 880 14.57 34.89 27.82
N LYS A 881 14.28 36.18 27.60
CA LYS A 881 12.94 36.75 27.78
C LYS A 881 12.06 36.46 26.56
N VAL A 882 11.05 35.62 26.74
CA VAL A 882 9.97 35.41 25.77
C VAL A 882 8.82 36.33 26.15
N GLN A 883 8.44 37.25 25.26
CA GLN A 883 7.51 38.34 25.58
C GLN A 883 6.15 38.11 24.92
N LEU A 884 5.09 38.07 25.72
CA LEU A 884 3.71 38.19 25.29
C LEU A 884 3.23 39.63 25.47
N GLY A 885 2.75 40.26 24.40
CA GLY A 885 2.15 41.58 24.49
C GLY A 885 0.77 41.52 25.16
N PHE A 886 0.52 42.37 26.18
CA PHE A 886 -0.77 42.91 26.68
C PHE A 886 -1.97 41.96 26.91
N GLY A 887 -1.84 40.64 26.70
CA GLY A 887 -2.91 39.66 26.86
C GLY A 887 -3.29 38.94 25.55
N PHE A 888 -4.54 38.50 25.46
CA PHE A 888 -5.12 37.91 24.26
C PHE A 888 -6.64 38.15 24.21
N TYR A 889 -7.17 38.21 22.99
CA TYR A 889 -8.58 38.46 22.73
C TYR A 889 -9.18 37.27 22.00
N VAL A 890 -10.44 36.95 22.31
CA VAL A 890 -11.19 35.87 21.70
C VAL A 890 -12.48 36.42 21.11
N ALA A 891 -12.76 36.13 19.85
CA ALA A 891 -13.97 36.51 19.14
C ALA A 891 -14.53 35.34 18.33
N PRO A 892 -15.76 35.45 17.81
CA PRO A 892 -16.20 34.66 16.66
C PRO A 892 -15.16 34.73 15.53
N GLY A 893 -14.85 33.59 14.93
CA GLY A 893 -13.91 33.50 13.81
C GLY A 893 -14.48 34.04 12.50
N ASP A 894 -15.81 34.07 12.39
CA ASP A 894 -16.50 34.73 11.30
C ASP A 894 -16.62 36.23 11.55
N ILE A 895 -16.37 36.97 10.48
CA ILE A 895 -16.45 38.42 10.45
C ILE A 895 -17.83 38.86 10.96
N LEU A 896 -17.85 39.64 12.05
CA LEU A 896 -19.05 40.27 12.58
C LEU A 896 -19.58 41.30 11.56
N ASN A 897 -20.38 40.84 10.60
CA ASN A 897 -21.12 41.73 9.73
C ASN A 897 -22.24 42.36 10.57
N MET A 898 -22.07 43.60 10.98
CA MET A 898 -23.23 44.40 11.36
C MET A 898 -24.12 44.52 10.12
N ASP A 899 -25.42 44.33 10.31
CA ASP A 899 -26.35 44.54 9.22
C ASP A 899 -26.22 45.97 8.70
N LYS A 900 -26.17 46.09 7.37
CA LYS A 900 -26.23 47.38 6.70
C LYS A 900 -27.48 48.11 7.20
N PRO A 901 -27.37 49.33 7.76
CA PRO A 901 -28.54 50.07 8.21
C PRO A 901 -29.55 50.20 7.07
N ALA A 902 -30.85 49.98 7.36
CA ALA A 902 -31.90 49.88 6.34
C ALA A 902 -32.01 51.11 5.41
N ASN A 903 -31.53 52.27 5.86
CA ASN A 903 -31.50 53.52 5.09
C ASN A 903 -30.12 53.92 4.57
N ALA A 904 -29.10 53.07 4.70
CA ALA A 904 -27.79 53.35 4.16
C ALA A 904 -27.78 53.09 2.65
N VAL A 905 -27.28 54.03 1.87
CA VAL A 905 -26.94 53.82 0.45
C VAL A 905 -25.53 53.23 0.32
N ILE A 906 -24.60 53.60 1.19
CA ILE A 906 -23.24 53.03 1.28
C ILE A 906 -22.94 52.67 2.74
N PHE A 907 -22.30 51.53 2.97
CA PHE A 907 -21.95 51.05 4.31
C PHE A 907 -20.63 50.28 4.32
N ASN A 908 -19.78 50.55 5.31
CA ASN A 908 -18.56 49.81 5.58
C ASN A 908 -18.18 49.91 7.06
N ASN A 909 -18.21 48.77 7.76
CA ASN A 909 -17.83 48.61 9.17
C ASN A 909 -16.48 47.89 9.34
N PHE A 910 -15.69 47.78 8.25
CA PHE A 910 -14.35 47.17 8.21
C PHE A 910 -14.24 45.79 8.85
N SER A 911 -15.37 45.09 8.97
CA SER A 911 -15.46 43.82 9.69
C SER A 911 -14.59 42.76 9.01
N GLU A 912 -14.38 42.86 7.69
CA GLU A 912 -13.57 41.92 6.90
C GLU A 912 -12.06 42.07 7.12
N CYS A 913 -11.62 43.07 7.85
CA CYS A 913 -10.20 43.27 8.10
C CYS A 913 -9.67 42.24 9.12
N THR A 914 -8.46 41.72 8.91
CA THR A 914 -7.97 40.52 9.60
C THR A 914 -6.94 40.78 10.72
N ALA A 915 -6.49 42.03 10.91
CA ALA A 915 -5.41 42.39 11.84
C ALA A 915 -5.82 43.23 13.09
N GLY A 916 -6.54 42.65 14.07
CA GLY A 916 -6.69 43.15 15.46
C GLY A 916 -7.94 44.01 15.75
N THR A 917 -8.63 43.80 16.87
CA THR A 917 -10.04 44.17 17.13
C THR A 917 -10.30 45.53 17.82
N ASP A 918 -11.49 46.14 17.65
CA ASP A 918 -11.88 47.43 18.28
C ASP A 918 -11.57 47.52 19.77
N TYR A 919 -11.74 46.41 20.51
CA TYR A 919 -11.48 46.29 21.94
C TYR A 919 -10.01 46.46 22.36
N MET A 920 -9.08 46.49 21.40
CA MET A 920 -7.66 46.80 21.63
C MET A 920 -7.40 48.32 21.68
N LEU A 921 -8.43 49.13 21.41
CA LEU A 921 -8.45 50.58 21.52
C LEU A 921 -9.48 51.00 22.57
N GLY A 922 -9.02 51.67 23.62
CA GLY A 922 -9.89 52.27 24.63
C GLY A 922 -9.11 52.89 25.78
N PRO A 923 -9.81 53.55 26.73
CA PRO A 923 -9.16 54.23 27.85
C PRO A 923 -8.36 53.27 28.76
N GLU A 924 -8.76 52.00 28.82
CA GLU A 924 -8.20 50.97 29.72
C GLU A 924 -7.16 50.03 29.07
N VAL A 925 -7.16 49.91 27.74
CA VAL A 925 -6.30 48.99 26.97
C VAL A 925 -5.64 49.73 25.82
N ARG A 926 -4.30 49.79 25.81
CA ARG A 926 -3.54 50.59 24.84
C ARG A 926 -2.44 49.76 24.20
N TYR A 927 -2.74 49.02 23.12
CA TYR A 927 -1.71 48.31 22.37
C TYR A 927 -1.44 48.88 20.98
N PHE A 928 -0.18 49.20 20.73
CA PHE A 928 0.30 49.78 19.48
C PHE A 928 1.18 48.80 18.70
N GLY A 929 0.52 47.85 18.03
CA GLY A 929 1.16 47.12 16.93
C GLY A 929 1.20 48.00 15.68
N ASN A 930 2.36 48.47 15.22
CA ASN A 930 2.55 48.96 13.84
C ASN A 930 2.49 47.77 12.86
N VAL A 931 1.33 47.13 12.74
CA VAL A 931 1.13 46.12 11.71
C VAL A 931 0.99 46.85 10.38
N THR A 932 1.96 46.64 9.50
CA THR A 932 1.93 47.14 8.12
C THR A 932 1.28 46.08 7.23
N THR A 933 -0.03 45.92 7.31
CA THR A 933 -0.84 45.28 6.27
C THR A 933 -1.23 46.33 5.24
N PRO A 934 -1.12 46.07 3.94
CA PRO A 934 -1.74 46.92 2.94
C PRO A 934 -3.21 47.12 3.30
N ALA A 935 -3.72 48.34 3.15
CA ALA A 935 -5.11 48.62 3.47
C ALA A 935 -6.03 47.72 2.63
N TYR A 936 -6.94 47.05 3.32
CA TYR A 936 -8.02 46.24 2.77
C TYR A 936 -8.92 47.13 1.90
N SER A 937 -9.12 46.71 0.65
CA SER A 937 -10.07 47.33 -0.27
C SER A 937 -11.28 46.40 -0.44
N LYS A 938 -12.44 46.85 0.06
CA LYS A 938 -13.74 46.26 -0.26
C LYS A 938 -14.15 46.64 -1.69
N GLU A 939 -14.92 45.80 -2.37
CA GLU A 939 -15.35 46.08 -3.75
C GLU A 939 -15.99 47.47 -3.88
N GLY A 940 -15.52 48.25 -4.86
CA GLY A 940 -15.94 49.63 -5.10
C GLY A 940 -15.31 50.70 -4.21
N TRP A 941 -14.64 50.33 -3.11
CA TRP A 941 -13.92 51.27 -2.23
C TRP A 941 -12.47 51.44 -2.68
N THR A 942 -11.99 52.69 -2.69
CA THR A 942 -10.61 53.00 -3.10
C THR A 942 -9.81 53.53 -1.91
N VAL A 943 -8.77 52.82 -1.49
CA VAL A 943 -7.85 53.32 -0.45
C VAL A 943 -6.76 54.18 -1.09
N VAL A 944 -6.59 55.42 -0.62
CA VAL A 944 -5.55 56.32 -1.11
C VAL A 944 -4.20 56.01 -0.45
N SER A 945 -4.19 55.82 0.87
CA SER A 945 -3.02 55.37 1.64
C SER A 945 -3.43 55.10 3.09
N GLY A 946 -3.07 53.94 3.64
CA GLY A 946 -3.40 53.55 5.02
C GLY A 946 -2.98 52.11 5.35
N PHE A 947 -3.35 51.64 6.53
CA PHE A 947 -3.14 50.26 7.00
C PHE A 947 -4.44 49.72 7.61
N SER A 948 -4.79 48.46 7.34
CA SER A 948 -6.05 47.86 7.85
C SER A 948 -5.85 46.99 9.09
N ARG A 949 -6.84 47.03 10.00
CA ARG A 949 -6.90 46.29 11.27
C ARG A 949 -8.29 45.64 11.44
N THR A 950 -8.46 44.60 12.25
CA THR A 950 -9.77 43.94 12.40
C THR A 950 -10.84 44.85 12.99
N GLY A 951 -11.89 45.10 12.21
CA GLY A 951 -12.97 45.99 12.62
C GLY A 951 -12.69 47.47 12.36
N TYR A 952 -11.47 47.88 12.00
CA TYR A 952 -11.18 49.30 11.74
C TYR A 952 -9.93 49.53 10.89
N ALA A 953 -9.80 50.70 10.27
CA ALA A 953 -8.61 51.06 9.50
C ALA A 953 -7.84 52.22 10.13
N MET A 954 -6.52 52.21 10.00
CA MET A 954 -5.65 53.31 10.44
C MET A 954 -5.18 54.10 9.22
N PHE A 955 -5.45 55.40 9.23
CA PHE A 955 -5.06 56.33 8.16
C PHE A 955 -4.14 57.42 8.70
N GLY A 956 -3.30 58.00 7.84
CA GLY A 956 -2.37 59.08 8.17
C GLY A 956 -0.89 58.69 8.16
N GLY A 957 -0.01 59.70 8.18
CA GLY A 957 1.45 59.55 8.20
C GLY A 957 2.18 60.89 8.29
N ALA A 958 3.51 60.84 8.44
CA ALA A 958 4.36 62.04 8.61
C ALA A 958 4.71 62.78 7.30
N LYS A 959 4.10 62.41 6.15
CA LYS A 959 4.46 62.94 4.82
C LYS A 959 3.28 63.67 4.17
N THR A 960 3.59 64.54 3.21
CA THR A 960 2.62 65.30 2.40
C THR A 960 1.80 64.38 1.49
N GLY A 961 0.48 64.40 1.58
CA GLY A 961 -0.43 63.66 0.69
C GLY A 961 -1.79 63.37 1.36
N ASP A 962 -2.77 62.91 0.58
CA ASP A 962 -4.03 62.42 1.12
C ASP A 962 -3.85 60.98 1.66
N HIS A 963 -4.35 60.71 2.87
CA HIS A 963 -4.38 59.37 3.47
C HIS A 963 -5.79 59.06 3.92
N GLY A 964 -6.45 58.06 3.33
CA GLY A 964 -7.85 57.79 3.63
C GLY A 964 -8.47 56.81 2.66
N ILE A 965 -9.79 56.78 2.67
CA ILE A 965 -10.61 55.88 1.85
C ILE A 965 -11.69 56.67 1.11
N THR A 966 -11.98 56.23 -0.11
CA THR A 966 -13.03 56.78 -0.97
C THR A 966 -14.15 55.77 -1.13
N THR A 967 -15.39 56.22 -0.98
CA THR A 967 -16.60 55.40 -1.17
C THR A 967 -16.75 54.90 -2.62
N PRO A 968 -17.55 53.85 -2.84
CA PRO A 968 -18.15 53.57 -4.14
C PRO A 968 -19.01 54.74 -4.64
N GLU A 969 -19.46 54.62 -5.88
CA GLU A 969 -20.49 55.51 -6.44
C GLU A 969 -21.80 55.33 -5.69
N ILE A 970 -22.50 56.43 -5.42
CA ILE A 970 -23.82 56.43 -4.77
C ILE A 970 -24.90 56.11 -5.82
N GLY A 971 -24.74 54.97 -6.51
CA GLY A 971 -25.43 54.63 -7.76
C GLY A 971 -26.95 54.52 -7.69
N THR A 972 -27.54 54.55 -6.49
CA THR A 972 -28.99 54.40 -6.24
C THR A 972 -29.79 55.70 -6.32
N LEU A 973 -29.14 56.85 -6.55
CA LEU A 973 -29.82 58.15 -6.57
C LEU A 973 -30.51 58.46 -7.92
N GLY A 974 -31.81 58.76 -7.88
CA GLY A 974 -32.63 59.20 -9.01
C GLY A 974 -32.53 60.70 -9.34
N GLY A 975 -31.34 61.30 -9.23
CA GLY A 975 -31.10 62.74 -9.45
C GLY A 975 -30.19 63.39 -8.39
N LYS A 976 -30.06 64.73 -8.41
CA LYS A 976 -29.27 65.45 -7.40
C LYS A 976 -29.97 65.42 -6.03
N SER A 977 -29.27 64.92 -5.01
CA SER A 977 -29.82 64.73 -3.66
C SER A 977 -28.86 65.24 -2.57
N GLU A 978 -29.34 65.32 -1.32
CA GLU A 978 -28.50 65.49 -0.13
C GLU A 978 -28.31 64.12 0.53
N VAL A 979 -27.08 63.81 0.93
CA VAL A 979 -26.75 62.61 1.70
C VAL A 979 -26.09 63.00 3.01
N THR A 980 -26.23 62.15 4.02
CA THR A 980 -25.53 62.28 5.30
C THR A 980 -24.45 61.21 5.40
N VAL A 981 -23.21 61.63 5.62
CA VAL A 981 -22.07 60.74 5.87
C VAL A 981 -21.79 60.75 7.36
N SER A 982 -21.77 59.57 7.98
CA SER A 982 -21.35 59.37 9.37
C SER A 982 -20.26 58.31 9.46
N PHE A 983 -19.31 58.48 10.37
CA PHE A 983 -18.26 57.49 10.64
C PHE A 983 -17.76 57.60 12.09
N LYS A 984 -17.23 56.51 12.64
CA LYS A 984 -16.52 56.50 13.92
C LYS A 984 -15.03 56.76 13.70
N CYS A 985 -14.43 57.53 14.59
CA CYS A 985 -13.02 57.85 14.53
C CYS A 985 -12.40 57.96 15.92
N CYS A 986 -11.11 57.62 15.99
CA CYS A 986 -10.29 57.66 17.19
C CYS A 986 -8.91 58.25 16.84
N LEU A 987 -8.43 59.25 17.60
CA LEU A 987 -7.13 59.88 17.34
C LEU A 987 -5.96 59.06 17.91
N TYR A 988 -4.82 59.05 17.20
CA TYR A 988 -3.60 58.35 17.62
C TYR A 988 -2.55 59.31 18.20
N MET A 989 -1.93 58.95 19.33
CA MET A 989 -0.96 59.77 20.08
C MET A 989 0.30 58.96 20.48
N PRO A 990 1.32 58.84 19.62
CA PRO A 990 2.48 57.98 19.85
C PRO A 990 3.44 58.47 20.94
N SER A 991 3.49 59.80 21.17
CA SER A 991 4.31 60.49 22.17
C SER A 991 4.06 62.01 22.11
N SER A 992 5.08 62.85 21.88
CA SER A 992 5.04 64.33 21.91
C SER A 992 4.18 65.00 20.81
N TYR A 993 3.59 64.21 19.92
CA TYR A 993 2.74 64.67 18.83
C TYR A 993 1.31 64.23 19.08
N VAL A 994 0.39 65.17 18.90
CA VAL A 994 -1.00 65.06 19.29
C VAL A 994 -1.84 65.20 18.03
N GLY A 995 -2.54 64.15 17.61
CA GLY A 995 -3.53 64.26 16.55
C GLY A 995 -4.62 65.26 16.93
N ALA A 996 -5.23 65.92 15.95
CA ALA A 996 -6.36 66.81 16.18
C ALA A 996 -7.52 66.43 15.27
N LYS A 997 -8.76 66.74 15.66
CA LYS A 997 -9.96 66.57 14.82
C LYS A 997 -9.78 67.27 13.46
N ASP A 998 -9.02 68.35 13.47
CA ASP A 998 -8.66 69.20 12.35
C ASP A 998 -7.77 68.51 11.31
N ASP A 999 -7.18 67.36 11.64
CA ASP A 999 -6.43 66.53 10.69
C ASP A 999 -7.34 65.67 9.81
N ILE A 1000 -8.62 65.52 10.17
CA ILE A 1000 -9.60 64.70 9.48
C ILE A 1000 -10.43 65.57 8.53
N CYS A 1001 -10.59 65.12 7.29
CA CYS A 1001 -11.40 65.80 6.28
C CYS A 1001 -12.33 64.85 5.54
N VAL A 1002 -13.44 65.41 5.08
CA VAL A 1002 -14.36 64.80 4.14
C VAL A 1002 -14.41 65.68 2.90
N LYS A 1003 -14.26 65.10 1.70
CA LYS A 1003 -14.34 65.85 0.44
C LYS A 1003 -14.98 65.01 -0.67
N VAL A 1004 -15.57 65.66 -1.66
CA VAL A 1004 -16.00 64.99 -2.89
C VAL A 1004 -14.75 64.64 -3.69
N ALA A 1005 -14.51 63.34 -3.88
CA ALA A 1005 -13.36 62.83 -4.61
C ALA A 1005 -13.60 62.85 -6.12
N THR A 1006 -14.82 62.54 -6.54
CA THR A 1006 -15.25 62.50 -7.95
C THR A 1006 -16.77 62.73 -8.01
N GLY A 1007 -17.26 63.31 -9.09
CA GLY A 1007 -18.68 63.62 -9.28
C GLY A 1007 -19.09 64.98 -8.72
N GLU A 1008 -20.39 65.18 -8.53
CA GLU A 1008 -20.96 66.46 -8.09
C GLU A 1008 -21.24 66.45 -6.58
N GLY A 1009 -21.15 67.61 -5.94
CA GLY A 1009 -21.60 67.80 -4.56
C GLY A 1009 -20.76 68.81 -3.80
N THR A 1010 -21.30 69.31 -2.69
CA THR A 1010 -20.61 70.24 -1.78
C THR A 1010 -20.69 69.70 -0.37
N VAL A 1011 -19.52 69.55 0.28
CA VAL A 1011 -19.40 69.04 1.64
C VAL A 1011 -19.63 70.18 2.63
N GLY A 1012 -20.49 69.94 3.61
CA GLY A 1012 -20.75 70.85 4.73
C GLY A 1012 -19.72 70.74 5.86
N GLU A 1013 -20.05 71.27 7.02
CA GLU A 1013 -19.20 71.20 8.22
C GLU A 1013 -19.25 69.80 8.86
N LEU A 1014 -18.10 69.32 9.33
CA LEU A 1014 -17.97 68.08 10.06
C LEU A 1014 -18.33 68.30 11.54
N VAL A 1015 -19.38 67.63 12.01
CA VAL A 1015 -19.90 67.71 13.38
C VAL A 1015 -19.49 66.46 14.15
N TRP A 1016 -19.03 66.64 15.39
CA TRP A 1016 -18.59 65.57 16.28
C TRP A 1016 -19.56 65.39 17.46
N ASP A 1017 -19.80 64.16 17.89
CA ASP A 1017 -20.58 63.88 19.11
C ASP A 1017 -19.92 64.42 20.38
N SER A 1018 -18.59 64.42 20.39
CA SER A 1018 -17.70 64.88 21.45
C SER A 1018 -16.34 65.20 20.86
N ALA A 1019 -15.57 66.07 21.52
CA ALA A 1019 -14.25 66.44 21.02
C ALA A 1019 -13.30 65.23 21.11
N PRO A 1020 -12.77 64.70 19.99
CA PRO A 1020 -11.93 63.51 20.03
C PRO A 1020 -10.58 63.73 20.71
N GLU A 1021 -10.19 64.99 20.95
CA GLU A 1021 -9.04 65.36 21.77
C GLU A 1021 -9.26 65.16 23.28
N SER A 1022 -10.51 64.97 23.73
CA SER A 1022 -10.82 64.74 25.15
C SER A 1022 -10.49 63.32 25.62
N ASP A 1023 -10.46 62.37 24.69
CA ASP A 1023 -10.07 60.99 24.94
C ASP A 1023 -9.33 60.44 23.70
N TYR A 1024 -8.02 60.72 23.64
CA TYR A 1024 -7.15 60.04 22.69
C TYR A 1024 -7.28 58.54 22.93
N TYR A 1025 -7.68 57.79 21.90
CA TYR A 1025 -8.02 56.36 21.93
C TYR A 1025 -9.50 55.98 22.17
N GLY A 1026 -10.38 56.97 22.40
CA GLY A 1026 -11.83 56.79 22.42
C GLY A 1026 -12.45 56.82 21.02
N TRP A 1027 -13.53 56.08 20.82
CA TRP A 1027 -14.34 56.16 19.60
C TRP A 1027 -15.31 57.34 19.66
N HIS A 1028 -15.24 58.21 18.67
CA HIS A 1028 -16.10 59.39 18.51
C HIS A 1028 -16.80 59.36 17.15
N THR A 1029 -18.06 59.77 17.11
CA THR A 1029 -18.84 59.79 15.86
C THR A 1029 -18.72 61.15 15.20
N ALA A 1030 -18.30 61.17 13.93
CA ALA A 1030 -18.31 62.33 13.07
C ALA A 1030 -19.45 62.24 12.05
N THR A 1031 -20.11 63.35 11.76
CA THR A 1031 -21.21 63.43 10.79
C THR A 1031 -21.08 64.67 9.92
N VAL A 1032 -21.32 64.54 8.61
CA VAL A 1032 -21.32 65.66 7.66
C VAL A 1032 -22.39 65.48 6.59
N LYS A 1033 -23.00 66.60 6.17
CA LYS A 1033 -23.93 66.63 5.04
C LYS A 1033 -23.20 66.92 3.74
N VAL A 1034 -23.59 66.23 2.67
CA VAL A 1034 -23.10 66.51 1.31
C VAL A 1034 -24.31 66.79 0.41
N SER A 1035 -24.41 68.01 -0.11
CA SER A 1035 -25.54 68.47 -0.92
C SER A 1035 -25.22 68.46 -2.41
N GLY A 1036 -26.23 68.27 -3.26
CA GLY A 1036 -26.06 68.29 -4.72
C GLY A 1036 -25.37 67.05 -5.29
N VAL A 1037 -25.46 65.94 -4.58
CA VAL A 1037 -24.82 64.65 -4.88
C VAL A 1037 -25.54 63.94 -6.03
N SER A 1038 -24.80 63.44 -7.01
CA SER A 1038 -25.33 62.63 -8.12
C SER A 1038 -24.95 61.15 -7.95
N SER A 1039 -25.51 60.29 -8.81
CA SER A 1039 -25.24 58.85 -8.76
C SER A 1039 -23.76 58.48 -8.98
N ALA A 1040 -23.01 59.35 -9.66
CA ALA A 1040 -21.56 59.18 -9.91
C ALA A 1040 -20.67 59.74 -8.78
N THR A 1041 -21.26 60.34 -7.74
CA THR A 1041 -20.49 60.97 -6.67
C THR A 1041 -19.80 59.94 -5.78
N ARG A 1042 -18.53 60.20 -5.48
CA ARG A 1042 -17.69 59.43 -4.56
C ARG A 1042 -17.12 60.35 -3.48
N ILE A 1043 -17.14 59.90 -2.23
CA ILE A 1043 -16.77 60.71 -1.06
C ILE A 1043 -15.48 60.17 -0.46
N PHE A 1044 -14.49 61.03 -0.25
CA PHE A 1044 -13.25 60.70 0.47
C PHE A 1044 -13.38 61.06 1.93
N ILE A 1045 -12.92 60.16 2.80
CA ILE A 1045 -12.78 60.33 4.25
C ILE A 1045 -11.34 60.01 4.61
N GLY A 1046 -10.61 60.98 5.18
CA GLY A 1046 -9.16 60.83 5.34
C GLY A 1046 -8.47 62.01 6.03
N ALA A 1047 -7.15 61.97 6.10
CA ALA A 1047 -6.31 63.14 6.32
C ALA A 1047 -6.02 63.82 4.97
N GLY A 1048 -6.27 65.13 4.88
CA GLY A 1048 -6.10 65.91 3.65
C GLY A 1048 -4.68 66.46 3.43
N ALA A 1049 -4.30 66.66 2.17
CA ALA A 1049 -3.08 67.39 1.81
C ALA A 1049 -3.13 68.87 2.26
N GLY A 1050 -2.12 69.35 3.01
CA GLY A 1050 -1.90 70.80 3.21
C GLY A 1050 -1.59 71.32 4.62
N LYS A 1051 -1.75 70.55 5.69
CA LYS A 1051 -1.20 70.90 7.02
C LYS A 1051 0.25 70.41 7.07
N ALA A 1052 1.19 71.04 7.80
CA ALA A 1052 2.63 70.82 7.58
C ALA A 1052 3.43 70.17 8.73
N GLU A 1053 2.88 69.95 9.92
CA GLU A 1053 3.64 69.37 11.04
C GLU A 1053 2.83 68.32 11.83
N GLY A 1054 3.49 67.31 12.39
CA GLY A 1054 2.89 66.28 13.26
C GLY A 1054 2.60 64.90 12.65
N ASP A 1055 2.46 63.89 13.51
CA ASP A 1055 2.04 62.53 13.17
C ASP A 1055 0.51 62.44 13.15
N ARG A 1056 -0.09 62.37 11.94
CA ARG A 1056 -1.54 62.57 11.70
C ARG A 1056 -2.35 61.29 11.65
N ARG A 1057 -1.96 60.31 12.45
CA ARG A 1057 -2.62 59.01 12.42
C ARG A 1057 -3.96 59.07 13.15
N PHE A 1058 -4.95 58.41 12.60
CA PHE A 1058 -6.24 58.18 13.24
C PHE A 1058 -6.80 56.82 12.80
N PHE A 1059 -7.72 56.31 13.60
CA PHE A 1059 -8.46 55.10 13.31
C PHE A 1059 -9.86 55.47 12.82
N LEU A 1060 -10.39 54.71 11.88
CA LEU A 1060 -11.67 54.94 11.22
C LEU A 1060 -12.46 53.64 11.21
N ASP A 1061 -13.74 53.75 11.52
CA ASP A 1061 -14.70 52.65 11.50
C ASP A 1061 -16.13 53.14 11.14
N ASP A 1062 -17.06 52.23 10.86
CA ASP A 1062 -18.50 52.44 10.72
C ASP A 1062 -18.91 53.57 9.77
N ILE A 1063 -18.39 53.54 8.54
CA ILE A 1063 -18.79 54.50 7.51
C ILE A 1063 -20.21 54.16 7.03
N VAL A 1064 -21.11 55.11 7.20
CA VAL A 1064 -22.49 55.05 6.71
C VAL A 1064 -22.78 56.29 5.87
N VAL A 1065 -23.29 56.09 4.66
CA VAL A 1065 -23.89 57.15 3.84
C VAL A 1065 -25.37 56.86 3.74
N LYS A 1066 -26.20 57.82 4.11
CA LYS A 1066 -27.67 57.74 4.10
C LYS A 1066 -28.26 58.77 3.17
#